data_AF-A0A1A9QYR4-F1
#
_entry.id   AF-A0A1A9QYR4-F1
#
_cell.length_a   1.000
_cell.length_b   1.000
_cell.length_c   1.000
_cell.angle_alpha   90.00
_cell.angle_beta   90.00
_cell.angle_gamma   90.00
#
_symmetry.space_group_name_H-M   'P 1'
#
loop_
_entity.id
_entity.type
_entity.pdbx_description
1 polymer ?
#
loop_
_entity_poly.entity_id
_entity_poly.type
_entity_poly.pdbx_seq_one_letter_code
_entity_poly.pdbx_strand_id
1 'polypeptide(L)'
;MHRLLHLKGAWPYLIAIFLNAFVDLGHKIVIQNTIFKSYDGETQVVLTALVNGLILLPFIVLFSPAGHVADSYPKVRVLRISAWAAVAVSLGITAAYYQGWFWLAFAMTLLLAIQSAFYSPAKYGLVKGLFGKPRLAEANGLIQAVTIGAILAGTVAFTALFETWVTPTDQTPAQLLRQIAPLGWLLVLNSAIQVATLYRLPLDNTTRPDTPLTWHRYIKGAALKDNLKIIARQPVIRLSIIGLATFWSVGQVLLAAFPAYAKDALSIDNTLVLQGILAASGIGIALGSMLASKFSHNRIETGLIPVGAVGVAVGLWCLPLLTTPVGQALNFVFIGMMGGLFIVPLNALIQFHAADNELGTVLAANNWIQNIAMLGFLLLTALFALAGVDSHYLLLLIATVAMVGGGYTIVKLPQSLVRFLLSFLLTRRYRVNVHGLQNLPAQGGVLLLGNHISWVDWAMVQIASPRPVRFVMLRSVYQRWYLRWFFKALGCIPIERGSGAEQALADVAEQLNAGEVVCLFPEGAISRTGQLGEFRRGYERACEMANPDVKIVPFYLRGLWGSQFSRSSSKLKELRNAPLHRSVVVAFGKPLPKDTPADVLKRRIFEQATRSWQRAMDELPTLPDAWIQSVKRRPSDLALADTLGRPLNASQALTASLLLAKRVRKLNPGQNVGLLLPTSSGGVIANMATLLAGKTLVNLNYTADQAALSSALSQAEITTVFTSQRFVKKLEQRGLDVNQLLSGKQVVFLEDLQTTIGHAERLSTWLAVRILPTWLLQRCFCRSHDTDATAAILFSSGSEGAPKGVMLSHRNLMANIKQTSDVLNTQSNDVVMGSLPLFHAFGLTVTQLLPLIEGLPLVCHPDPTDAPGIAGAIAKHKATIMFGTSSFLRLFVRSSKVHPLMLESLRVVVAGAEKLDDNVRESFALKFHKPIYEGYGATEIAPVASVNLPDAMGVHYQQVQRGSKPSTVGMPLPGTSFKIVDPESFEELATGEAGMILISGPQIMQGYLNDAERTAKALHEADDHRWYITGDKGFIDEDGFLTLIDRYARFAKIGGEMISLSAVEAAVKAALEDTDTAVMAVSLPDSRKGERIVLLSETALDAKTVKTAMLANGTSSMMIPSHWFTVETVPHLGSGKADFAGAKRLAQELIEEELK
;
A
#
# COMPACT_ATOMS: atom_id res chain seq x y z
N MET A 1 11.39 11.74 17.88
CA MET A 1 12.08 12.32 19.06
C MET A 1 12.68 11.29 20.00
N HIS A 2 11.92 10.34 20.59
CA HIS A 2 12.47 9.38 21.59
C HIS A 2 13.73 8.61 21.12
N ARG A 3 13.77 8.17 19.85
CA ARG A 3 14.94 7.47 19.27
C ARG A 3 16.19 8.35 19.08
N LEU A 4 16.04 9.67 18.92
CA LEU A 4 17.17 10.61 18.78
C LEU A 4 17.85 10.87 20.12
N LEU A 5 17.05 10.98 21.18
CA LEU A 5 17.53 11.25 22.54
C LEU A 5 18.31 10.07 23.14
N HIS A 6 18.17 8.86 22.59
CA HIS A 6 18.96 7.69 22.96
C HIS A 6 20.35 7.63 22.31
N LEU A 7 20.66 8.51 21.36
CA LEU A 7 22.01 8.55 20.77
C LEU A 7 23.02 9.04 21.82
N LYS A 8 24.15 8.34 21.91
CA LYS A 8 25.24 8.69 22.83
C LYS A 8 25.74 10.11 22.49
N GLY A 9 25.62 11.03 23.45
CA GLY A 9 26.01 12.44 23.28
C GLY A 9 24.87 13.40 22.91
N ALA A 10 23.66 12.93 22.60
CA ALA A 10 22.54 13.82 22.26
C ALA A 10 22.13 14.74 23.43
N TRP A 11 21.94 14.19 24.63
CA TRP A 11 21.57 14.97 25.82
C TRP A 11 22.63 16.00 26.22
N PRO A 12 23.93 15.64 26.36
CA PRO A 12 24.96 16.63 26.62
C PRO A 12 25.00 17.77 25.59
N TYR A 13 24.83 17.44 24.31
CA TYR A 13 24.79 18.45 23.25
C TYR A 13 23.60 19.42 23.40
N LEU A 14 22.39 18.90 23.63
CA LEU A 14 21.19 19.74 23.77
C LEU A 14 21.23 20.62 25.03
N ILE A 15 21.70 20.09 26.16
CA ILE A 15 21.88 20.87 27.40
C ILE A 15 22.90 21.98 27.18
N ALA A 16 24.03 21.69 26.51
CA ALA A 16 25.04 22.71 26.23
C ALA A 16 24.51 23.84 25.33
N ILE A 17 23.66 23.53 24.35
CA ILE A 17 23.00 24.52 23.49
C ILE A 17 22.03 25.39 24.30
N PHE A 18 21.20 24.77 25.15
CA PHE A 18 20.27 25.47 26.02
C PHE A 18 21.00 26.49 26.89
N LEU A 19 22.05 26.03 27.59
CA LEU A 19 22.82 26.87 28.50
C LEU A 19 23.53 28.03 27.79
N ASN A 20 24.07 27.79 26.58
CA ASN A 20 24.68 28.87 25.79
C ASN A 20 23.67 29.99 25.49
N ALA A 21 22.51 29.62 24.95
CA ALA A 21 21.50 30.59 24.57
C ALA A 21 20.88 31.31 25.78
N PHE A 22 20.75 30.60 26.91
CA PHE A 22 20.24 31.15 28.16
C PHE A 22 21.21 32.19 28.76
N VAL A 23 22.53 31.93 28.75
CA VAL A 23 23.56 32.86 29.23
C VAL A 23 23.69 34.08 28.32
N ASP A 24 23.80 33.85 27.01
CA ASP A 24 23.95 34.92 26.01
C ASP A 24 22.82 35.94 26.11
N LEU A 25 21.59 35.46 26.27
CA LEU A 25 20.42 36.32 26.39
C LEU A 25 20.25 36.91 27.79
N GLY A 26 20.61 36.17 28.84
CA GLY A 26 20.45 36.64 30.22
C GLY A 26 21.20 37.93 30.50
N HIS A 27 22.48 38.01 30.10
CA HIS A 27 23.26 39.24 30.24
C HIS A 27 22.69 40.39 29.39
N LYS A 28 22.28 40.10 28.14
CA LYS A 28 21.65 41.07 27.26
C LYS A 28 20.43 41.73 27.92
N ILE A 29 19.52 40.91 28.45
CA ILE A 29 18.28 41.37 29.08
C ILE A 29 18.59 42.24 30.30
N VAL A 30 19.57 41.85 31.12
CA VAL A 30 20.00 42.66 32.26
C VAL A 30 20.51 44.04 31.84
N ILE A 31 21.38 44.11 30.82
CA ILE A 31 21.88 45.40 30.30
C ILE A 31 20.75 46.21 29.66
N GLN A 32 19.86 45.59 28.88
CA GLN A 32 18.72 46.29 28.27
C GLN A 32 17.75 46.85 29.32
N ASN A 33 17.41 46.09 30.35
CA ASN A 33 16.55 46.56 31.44
C ASN A 33 17.22 47.66 32.27
N THR A 34 18.55 47.59 32.45
CA THR A 34 19.32 48.65 33.12
C THR A 34 19.31 49.95 32.31
N ILE A 35 19.48 49.87 30.98
CA ILE A 35 19.37 51.03 30.09
C ILE A 35 17.96 51.60 30.15
N PHE A 36 16.95 50.73 30.11
CA PHE A 36 15.54 51.14 30.12
C PHE A 36 15.12 51.85 31.41
N LYS A 37 15.66 51.47 32.58
CA LYS A 37 15.32 52.10 33.87
C LYS A 37 16.18 53.32 34.23
N SER A 38 17.32 53.52 33.57
CA SER A 38 18.26 54.60 33.93
C SER A 38 18.36 55.75 32.93
N TYR A 39 17.83 55.59 31.72
CA TYR A 39 17.92 56.60 30.68
C TYR A 39 16.56 56.77 29.99
N ASP A 40 16.19 58.02 29.72
CA ASP A 40 14.99 58.40 28.98
C ASP A 40 15.33 59.05 27.64
N GLY A 41 14.35 59.12 26.73
CA GLY A 41 14.45 59.87 25.48
C GLY A 41 15.46 59.30 24.47
N GLU A 42 16.15 60.18 23.75
CA GLU A 42 17.05 59.79 22.63
C GLU A 42 18.22 58.89 23.08
N THR A 43 18.79 59.14 24.26
CA THR A 43 19.93 58.37 24.79
C THR A 43 19.59 56.90 25.00
N GLN A 44 18.38 56.60 25.48
CA GLN A 44 17.89 55.24 25.69
C GLN A 44 17.76 54.46 24.38
N VAL A 45 17.22 55.13 23.34
CA VAL A 45 17.05 54.57 21.99
C VAL A 45 18.41 54.25 21.36
N VAL A 46 19.36 55.19 21.44
CA VAL A 46 20.72 55.02 20.90
C VAL A 46 21.46 53.88 21.62
N LEU A 47 21.42 53.84 22.95
CA LEU A 47 22.10 52.78 23.72
C LEU A 47 21.49 51.39 23.46
N THR A 48 20.17 51.30 23.32
CA THR A 48 19.49 50.04 22.99
C THR A 48 19.82 49.57 21.56
N ALA A 49 19.89 50.50 20.60
CA ALA A 49 20.35 50.20 19.24
C ALA A 49 21.82 49.73 19.23
N LEU A 50 22.69 50.37 20.02
CA LEU A 50 24.09 49.98 20.15
C LEU A 50 24.24 48.59 20.77
N VAL A 51 23.47 48.22 21.81
CA VAL A 51 23.48 46.86 22.36
C VAL A 51 23.12 45.82 21.29
N ASN A 52 22.07 46.08 20.51
CA ASN A 52 21.70 45.19 19.41
C ASN A 52 22.81 45.12 18.34
N GLY A 53 23.45 46.24 18.02
CA GLY A 53 24.60 46.30 17.11
C GLY A 53 25.81 45.50 17.60
N LEU A 54 26.18 45.63 18.88
CA LEU A 54 27.31 44.90 19.49
C LEU A 54 27.12 43.38 19.46
N ILE A 55 25.88 42.90 19.43
CA ILE A 55 25.57 41.47 19.34
C ILE A 55 25.72 40.93 17.92
N LEU A 56 25.34 41.72 16.90
CA LEU A 56 25.37 41.28 15.50
C LEU A 56 26.75 41.47 14.86
N LEU A 57 27.49 42.51 15.26
CA LEU A 57 28.75 42.91 14.64
C LEU A 57 29.82 41.79 14.63
N PRO A 58 30.04 41.01 15.70
CA PRO A 58 31.05 39.95 15.68
C PRO A 58 30.78 38.86 14.65
N PHE A 59 29.52 38.53 14.37
CA PHE A 59 29.16 37.57 13.32
C PHE A 59 29.46 38.10 11.90
N ILE A 60 29.52 39.42 11.73
CA ILE A 60 29.87 40.07 10.47
C ILE A 60 31.39 40.14 10.30
N VAL A 61 32.09 40.62 11.33
CA VAL A 61 33.54 40.85 11.27
C VAL A 61 34.33 39.53 11.29
N LEU A 62 33.96 38.59 12.16
CA LEU A 62 34.74 37.37 12.41
C LEU A 62 34.37 36.18 11.50
N PHE A 63 33.65 36.42 10.39
CA PHE A 63 33.20 35.37 9.49
C PHE A 63 34.33 34.42 9.02
N SER A 64 35.39 34.97 8.42
CA SER A 64 36.48 34.15 7.86
C SER A 64 37.29 33.41 8.93
N PRO A 65 37.66 34.04 10.07
CA PRO A 65 38.27 33.34 11.20
C PRO A 65 37.39 32.24 11.80
N ALA A 66 36.11 32.51 12.03
CA ALA A 66 35.19 31.56 12.64
C ALA A 66 34.95 30.33 11.74
N GLY A 67 34.77 30.54 10.43
CA GLY A 67 34.67 29.45 9.45
C GLY A 67 35.91 28.58 9.41
N HIS A 68 37.10 29.20 9.32
CA HIS A 68 38.36 28.49 9.28
C HIS A 68 38.64 27.68 10.56
N VAL A 69 38.42 28.28 11.74
CA VAL A 69 38.59 27.58 13.03
C VAL A 69 37.64 26.40 13.14
N ALA A 70 36.39 26.58 12.71
CA ALA A 70 35.42 25.49 12.73
C ALA A 70 35.85 24.33 11.81
N ASP A 71 36.44 24.58 10.64
CA ASP A 71 36.84 23.51 9.71
C ASP A 71 38.23 22.93 9.99
N SER A 72 39.11 23.68 10.65
CA SER A 72 40.50 23.26 10.91
C SER A 72 40.69 22.45 12.19
N TYR A 73 39.75 22.52 13.13
CA TYR A 73 39.82 21.85 14.43
C TYR A 73 38.55 21.05 14.72
N PRO A 74 38.63 19.96 15.52
CA PRO A 74 37.46 19.23 15.99
C PRO A 74 36.39 20.17 16.54
N LYS A 75 35.15 20.08 16.03
CA LYS A 75 34.04 20.96 16.38
C LYS A 75 33.80 20.94 17.89
N VAL A 76 33.93 19.78 18.54
CA VAL A 76 33.79 19.62 20.00
C VAL A 76 34.88 20.38 20.76
N ARG A 77 36.11 20.44 20.24
CA ARG A 77 37.19 21.23 20.86
C ARG A 77 36.89 22.73 20.77
N VAL A 78 36.40 23.21 19.62
CA VAL A 78 35.98 24.60 19.44
C VAL A 78 34.86 24.97 20.41
N LEU A 79 33.86 24.09 20.59
CA LEU A 79 32.78 24.30 21.56
C LEU A 79 33.29 24.38 23.00
N ARG A 80 34.23 23.51 23.42
CA ARG A 80 34.80 23.52 24.78
C ARG A 80 35.58 24.78 25.08
N ILE A 81 36.42 25.24 24.14
CA ILE A 81 37.20 26.48 24.30
C ILE A 81 36.25 27.68 24.38
N SER A 82 35.24 27.71 23.52
CA SER A 82 34.23 28.77 23.53
C SER A 82 33.43 28.79 24.84
N ALA A 83 33.12 27.63 25.44
CA ALA A 83 32.44 27.58 26.73
C ALA A 83 33.33 28.05 27.90
N TRP A 84 34.62 27.74 27.88
CA TRP A 84 35.57 28.30 28.85
C TRP A 84 35.70 29.82 28.72
N ALA A 85 35.71 30.34 27.49
CA ALA A 85 35.67 31.78 27.25
C ALA A 85 34.39 32.41 27.84
N ALA A 86 33.22 31.75 27.70
CA ALA A 86 31.97 32.22 28.30
C ALA A 86 32.01 32.26 29.85
N VAL A 87 32.69 31.31 30.50
CA VAL A 87 32.92 31.34 31.96
C VAL A 87 33.77 32.57 32.35
N ALA A 88 34.87 32.82 31.64
CA ALA A 88 35.74 33.95 31.91
C ALA A 88 35.02 35.30 31.72
N VAL A 89 34.26 35.44 30.62
CA VAL A 89 33.43 36.62 30.36
C VAL A 89 32.35 36.78 31.43
N SER A 90 31.67 35.70 31.84
CA SER A 90 30.64 35.73 32.89
C SER A 90 31.21 36.13 34.26
N LEU A 91 32.42 35.69 34.61
CA LEU A 91 33.11 36.12 35.83
C LEU A 91 33.42 37.62 35.78
N GLY A 92 33.89 38.12 34.64
CA GLY A 92 34.13 39.55 34.46
C GLY A 92 32.85 40.39 34.46
N ILE A 93 31.74 39.90 33.88
CA ILE A 93 30.40 40.50 34.01
C ILE A 93 29.99 40.59 35.47
N THR A 94 30.17 39.50 36.22
CA THR A 94 29.83 39.43 37.65
C THR A 94 30.63 40.44 38.45
N ALA A 95 31.95 40.53 38.21
CA ALA A 95 32.80 41.52 38.84
C ALA A 95 32.36 42.96 38.51
N ALA A 96 32.00 43.23 37.25
CA ALA A 96 31.49 44.53 36.82
C ALA A 96 30.17 44.90 37.52
N TYR A 97 29.28 43.93 37.75
CA TYR A 97 28.03 44.16 38.47
C TYR A 97 28.26 44.57 39.93
N TYR A 98 29.11 43.84 40.66
CA TYR A 98 29.43 44.16 42.07
C TYR A 98 30.10 45.54 42.22
N GLN A 99 30.96 45.92 41.26
CA GLN A 99 31.60 47.24 41.30
C GLN A 99 30.72 48.39 40.80
N GLY A 100 29.61 48.07 40.11
CA GLY A 100 28.73 49.06 39.46
C GLY A 100 29.31 49.64 38.16
N TRP A 101 30.24 48.94 37.51
CA TRP A 101 30.91 49.39 36.29
C TRP A 101 30.06 49.13 35.04
N PHE A 102 29.07 50.00 34.83
CA PHE A 102 28.11 49.86 33.73
C PHE A 102 28.76 49.76 32.35
N TRP A 103 29.70 50.65 32.01
CA TRP A 103 30.35 50.62 30.69
C TRP A 103 31.20 49.37 30.46
N LEU A 104 31.80 48.81 31.52
CA LEU A 104 32.51 47.54 31.41
C LEU A 104 31.52 46.40 31.16
N ALA A 105 30.44 46.33 31.93
CA ALA A 105 29.37 45.35 31.72
C ALA A 105 28.73 45.48 30.32
N PHE A 106 28.55 46.70 29.84
CA PHE A 106 28.09 47.00 28.49
C PHE A 106 29.08 46.49 27.43
N ALA A 107 30.39 46.71 27.60
CA ALA A 107 31.42 46.20 26.70
C ALA A 107 31.54 44.67 26.72
N MET A 108 31.22 44.02 27.85
CA MET A 108 31.20 42.55 27.94
C MET A 108 30.14 41.91 27.02
N THR A 109 29.10 42.63 26.62
CA THR A 109 28.14 42.15 25.61
C THR A 109 28.82 41.82 24.27
N LEU A 110 29.81 42.63 23.87
CA LEU A 110 30.60 42.41 22.67
C LEU A 110 31.48 41.17 22.80
N LEU A 111 32.12 40.97 23.96
CA LEU A 111 32.99 39.81 24.21
C LEU A 111 32.20 38.50 24.24
N LEU A 112 31.00 38.52 24.79
CA LEU A 112 30.08 37.38 24.75
C LEU A 112 29.67 37.06 23.30
N ALA A 113 29.32 38.09 22.51
CA ALA A 113 28.97 37.91 21.09
C ALA A 113 30.14 37.43 20.22
N ILE A 114 31.39 37.83 20.53
CA ILE A 114 32.61 37.29 19.88
C ILE A 114 32.71 35.79 20.14
N GLN A 115 32.49 35.34 21.38
CA GLN A 115 32.48 33.91 21.71
C GLN A 115 31.38 33.18 20.92
N SER A 116 30.17 33.73 20.85
CA SER A 116 29.04 33.11 20.13
C SER A 116 29.31 32.99 18.62
N ALA A 117 30.09 33.91 18.04
CA ALA A 117 30.48 33.90 16.62
C ALA A 117 31.34 32.66 16.26
N PHE A 118 32.23 32.23 17.16
CA PHE A 118 33.00 30.99 16.99
C PHE A 118 32.19 29.73 17.38
N TYR A 119 31.31 29.84 18.38
CA TYR A 119 30.48 28.74 18.85
C TYR A 119 29.47 28.27 17.79
N SER A 120 28.81 29.21 17.08
CA SER A 120 27.68 28.90 16.20
C SER A 120 28.00 27.97 15.01
N PRO A 121 29.08 28.19 14.21
CA PRO A 121 29.44 27.29 13.12
C PRO A 121 29.87 25.89 13.62
N ALA A 122 30.51 25.82 14.79
CA ALA A 122 30.88 24.56 15.41
C ALA A 122 29.64 23.78 15.90
N LYS A 123 28.68 24.48 16.51
CA LYS A 123 27.39 23.93 16.96
C LYS A 123 26.66 23.24 15.80
N TYR A 124 26.33 23.97 14.74
CA TYR A 124 25.59 23.40 13.62
C TYR A 124 26.41 22.41 12.78
N GLY A 125 27.74 22.52 12.76
CA GLY A 125 28.62 21.58 12.07
C GLY A 125 28.64 20.18 12.70
N LEU A 126 28.51 20.10 14.04
CA LEU A 126 28.51 18.84 14.77
C LEU A 126 27.25 17.99 14.52
N VAL A 127 26.14 18.60 14.10
CA VAL A 127 24.83 17.93 13.91
C VAL A 127 24.93 16.78 12.91
N LYS A 128 25.64 17.00 11.79
CA LYS A 128 25.82 16.01 10.73
C LYS A 128 26.60 14.80 11.23
N GLY A 129 27.64 15.00 12.04
CA GLY A 129 28.43 13.93 12.66
C GLY A 129 27.68 13.19 13.77
N LEU A 130 26.93 13.90 14.62
CA LEU A 130 26.27 13.32 15.80
C LEU A 130 24.97 12.57 15.47
N PHE A 131 24.18 13.06 14.51
CA PHE A 131 22.85 12.51 14.19
C PHE A 131 22.76 11.81 12.83
N GLY A 132 23.76 11.99 11.96
CA GLY A 132 23.83 11.39 10.62
C GLY A 132 22.98 12.12 9.57
N LYS A 133 23.36 11.95 8.29
CA LYS A 133 22.68 12.57 7.13
C LYS A 133 21.16 12.34 7.06
N PRO A 134 20.62 11.13 7.33
CA PRO A 134 19.17 10.88 7.20
C PRO A 134 18.30 11.63 8.22
N ARG A 135 18.87 12.06 9.35
CA ARG A 135 18.12 12.65 10.48
C ARG A 135 18.40 14.14 10.69
N LEU A 136 19.03 14.80 9.72
CA LEU A 136 19.40 16.22 9.81
C LEU A 136 18.20 17.13 10.10
N ALA A 137 17.08 16.95 9.39
CA ALA A 137 15.88 17.77 9.61
C ALA A 137 15.28 17.55 11.00
N GLU A 138 15.24 16.29 11.48
CA GLU A 138 14.74 15.99 12.82
C GLU A 138 15.60 16.63 13.92
N ALA A 139 16.92 16.54 13.77
CA ALA A 139 17.90 17.11 14.69
C ALA A 139 17.85 18.65 14.70
N ASN A 140 17.79 19.29 13.53
CA ASN A 140 17.66 20.75 13.44
C ASN A 140 16.35 21.24 14.07
N GLY A 141 15.24 20.51 13.91
CA GLY A 141 13.98 20.85 14.58
C GLY A 141 14.08 20.81 16.10
N LEU A 142 14.76 19.81 16.66
CA LEU A 142 14.99 19.71 18.10
C LEU A 142 15.92 20.81 18.62
N ILE A 143 17.04 21.06 17.93
CA ILE A 143 18.01 22.11 18.28
C ILE A 143 17.32 23.49 18.27
N GLN A 144 16.49 23.75 17.26
CA GLN A 144 15.78 25.02 17.15
C GLN A 144 14.76 25.19 18.28
N ALA A 145 13.97 24.15 18.59
CA ALA A 145 13.02 24.20 19.69
C ALA A 145 13.71 24.43 21.06
N VAL A 146 14.83 23.76 21.31
CA VAL A 146 15.62 23.94 22.55
C VAL A 146 16.22 25.34 22.63
N THR A 147 16.76 25.86 21.52
CA THR A 147 17.36 27.21 21.47
C THR A 147 16.31 28.28 21.74
N ILE A 148 15.13 28.18 21.12
CA ILE A 148 14.04 29.15 21.33
C ILE A 148 13.45 29.02 22.74
N GLY A 149 13.31 27.80 23.25
CA GLY A 149 12.91 27.58 24.65
C GLY A 149 13.88 28.21 25.64
N ALA A 150 15.20 28.10 25.39
CA ALA A 150 16.24 28.74 26.19
C ALA A 150 16.15 30.28 26.15
N ILE A 151 15.89 30.84 24.96
CA ILE A 151 15.71 32.28 24.77
C ILE A 151 14.51 32.76 25.59
N LEU A 152 13.35 32.13 25.45
CA LEU A 152 12.15 32.52 26.21
C LEU A 152 12.34 32.37 27.72
N ALA A 153 12.92 31.25 28.16
CA ALA A 153 13.21 31.02 29.57
C ALA A 153 14.20 32.04 30.13
N GLY A 154 15.24 32.40 29.36
CA GLY A 154 16.21 33.43 29.72
C GLY A 154 15.56 34.80 29.87
N THR A 155 14.77 35.23 28.88
CA THR A 155 14.04 36.51 28.96
C THR A 155 13.17 36.57 30.20
N VAL A 156 12.36 35.54 30.47
CA VAL A 156 11.47 35.53 31.63
C VAL A 156 12.24 35.49 32.95
N ALA A 157 13.23 34.60 33.08
CA ALA A 157 13.96 34.44 34.33
C ALA A 157 14.76 35.69 34.71
N PHE A 158 15.53 36.25 33.77
CA PHE A 158 16.36 37.43 34.07
C PHE A 158 15.52 38.70 34.23
N THR A 159 14.43 38.88 33.48
CA THR A 159 13.52 40.02 33.69
C THR A 159 12.78 39.91 35.02
N ALA A 160 12.23 38.74 35.38
CA ALA A 160 11.48 38.57 36.62
C ALA A 160 12.37 38.78 37.86
N LEU A 161 13.59 38.23 37.85
CA LEU A 161 14.55 38.43 38.94
C LEU A 161 15.06 39.87 39.00
N PHE A 162 15.26 40.51 37.84
CA PHE A 162 15.62 41.93 37.78
C PHE A 162 14.52 42.81 38.41
N GLU A 163 13.25 42.58 38.06
CA GLU A 163 12.13 43.36 38.59
C GLU A 163 11.87 43.11 40.09
N THR A 164 12.06 41.87 40.57
CA THR A 164 11.87 41.57 42.01
C THR A 164 12.97 42.13 42.90
N TRP A 165 14.19 42.32 42.38
CA TRP A 165 15.33 42.78 43.17
C TRP A 165 15.60 44.29 43.05
N VAL A 166 15.06 44.95 42.02
CA VAL A 166 15.20 46.40 41.83
C VAL A 166 14.09 47.15 42.57
N THR A 167 14.47 48.18 43.33
CA THR A 167 13.52 49.07 44.02
C THR A 167 13.02 50.21 43.12
N PRO A 168 11.74 50.62 43.19
CA PRO A 168 11.14 51.62 42.30
C PRO A 168 11.47 53.07 42.70
N THR A 169 12.74 53.48 42.56
CA THR A 169 13.20 54.87 42.71
C THR A 169 14.17 55.26 41.57
N ASP A 170 14.35 56.56 41.31
CA ASP A 170 15.34 57.06 40.33
C ASP A 170 16.76 56.66 40.74
N GLN A 171 17.33 55.68 40.04
CA GLN A 171 18.63 55.09 40.37
C GLN A 171 19.59 55.15 39.19
N THR A 172 20.84 55.48 39.49
CA THR A 172 21.92 55.47 38.50
C THR A 172 22.21 54.03 38.02
N PRO A 173 22.71 53.83 36.78
CA PRO A 173 23.05 52.50 36.27
C PRO A 173 23.97 51.70 37.18
N ALA A 174 24.89 52.38 37.88
CA ALA A 174 25.82 51.75 38.82
C ALA A 174 25.11 51.19 40.07
N GLN A 175 24.07 51.87 40.57
CA GLN A 175 23.28 51.41 41.72
C GLN A 175 22.39 50.22 41.33
N LEU A 176 21.76 50.26 40.16
CA LEU A 176 20.96 49.14 39.63
C LEU A 176 21.81 47.87 39.46
N LEU A 177 23.00 48.00 38.87
CA LEU A 177 23.91 46.86 38.69
C LEU A 177 24.34 46.20 40.00
N ARG A 178 24.51 46.97 41.07
CA ARG A 178 24.86 46.44 42.40
C ARG A 178 23.72 45.65 43.04
N GLN A 179 22.47 46.09 42.86
CA GLN A 179 21.29 45.38 43.37
C GLN A 179 21.10 44.02 42.70
N ILE A 180 21.39 43.95 41.39
CA ILE A 180 21.22 42.73 40.60
C ILE A 180 22.50 41.89 40.47
N ALA A 181 23.59 42.25 41.16
CA ALA A 181 24.87 41.57 41.09
C ALA A 181 24.80 40.04 41.29
N PRO A 182 23.90 39.48 42.13
CA PRO A 182 23.71 38.02 42.23
C PRO A 182 23.34 37.34 40.91
N LEU A 183 22.73 38.03 39.94
CA LEU A 183 22.45 37.49 38.60
C LEU A 183 23.73 37.11 37.83
N GLY A 184 24.86 37.76 38.13
CA GLY A 184 26.15 37.40 37.54
C GLY A 184 26.55 35.95 37.88
N TRP A 185 26.33 35.53 39.12
CA TRP A 185 26.61 34.15 39.54
C TRP A 185 25.72 33.12 38.86
N LEU A 186 24.49 33.49 38.49
CA LEU A 186 23.63 32.63 37.67
C LEU A 186 24.26 32.42 36.27
N LEU A 187 24.83 33.46 35.65
CA LEU A 187 25.53 33.34 34.36
C LEU A 187 26.78 32.45 34.48
N VAL A 188 27.57 32.63 35.54
CA VAL A 188 28.77 31.83 35.81
C VAL A 188 28.42 30.35 36.02
N LEU A 189 27.40 30.07 36.85
CA LEU A 189 26.95 28.70 37.12
C LEU A 189 26.50 28.00 35.83
N ASN A 190 25.66 28.65 35.01
CA ASN A 190 25.20 28.07 33.76
C ASN A 190 26.34 27.85 32.76
N SER A 191 27.31 28.76 32.68
CA SER A 191 28.51 28.61 31.85
C SER A 191 29.42 27.47 32.33
N ALA A 192 29.56 27.29 33.65
CA ALA A 192 30.34 26.18 34.22
C ALA A 192 29.67 24.82 33.96
N ILE A 193 28.35 24.73 34.11
CA ILE A 193 27.58 23.52 33.77
C ILE A 193 27.70 23.22 32.27
N GLN A 194 27.69 24.25 31.41
CA GLN A 194 27.89 24.10 29.97
C GLN A 194 29.24 23.44 29.66
N VAL A 195 30.33 23.92 30.28
CA VAL A 195 31.66 23.32 30.16
C VAL A 195 31.63 21.85 30.58
N ALA A 196 31.16 21.55 31.80
CA ALA A 196 31.11 20.19 32.34
C ALA A 196 30.33 19.24 31.41
N THR A 197 29.26 19.75 30.78
CA THR A 197 28.43 18.99 29.86
C THR A 197 29.15 18.71 28.53
N LEU A 198 29.88 19.69 27.97
CA LEU A 198 30.61 19.53 26.70
C LEU A 198 31.79 18.54 26.79
N TYR A 199 32.35 18.32 27.98
CA TYR A 199 33.38 17.28 28.18
C TYR A 199 32.82 15.86 28.11
N ARG A 200 31.50 15.68 28.21
CA ARG A 200 30.83 14.38 28.01
C ARG A 200 30.67 14.00 26.53
N LEU A 201 30.97 14.91 25.60
CA LEU A 201 30.95 14.64 24.16
C LEU A 201 32.31 14.08 23.70
N PRO A 202 32.36 13.01 22.89
CA PRO A 202 33.60 12.53 22.30
C PRO A 202 34.17 13.55 21.30
N LEU A 203 35.49 13.58 21.12
CA LEU A 203 36.11 14.40 20.08
C LEU A 203 35.77 13.85 18.69
N ASP A 204 35.43 14.75 17.77
CA ASP A 204 35.15 14.45 16.38
C ASP A 204 36.42 14.48 15.50
N ASN A 205 36.41 13.69 14.43
CA ASN A 205 37.51 13.66 13.46
C ASN A 205 37.36 14.83 12.48
N THR A 206 38.47 15.53 12.20
CA THR A 206 38.49 16.63 11.23
C THR A 206 39.59 16.43 10.19
N THR A 207 39.22 16.64 8.93
CA THR A 207 40.16 16.78 7.81
C THR A 207 40.60 18.23 7.74
N ARG A 208 41.91 18.50 7.77
CA ARG A 208 42.43 19.86 7.65
C ARG A 208 42.07 20.44 6.28
N PRO A 209 41.62 21.71 6.21
CA PRO A 209 41.37 22.37 4.93
C PRO A 209 42.68 22.60 4.16
N ASP A 210 42.62 22.51 2.83
CA ASP A 210 43.80 22.62 1.94
C ASP A 210 44.42 24.03 1.90
N THR A 211 43.68 25.05 2.32
CA THR A 211 44.14 26.45 2.30
C THR A 211 44.17 27.07 3.71
N PRO A 212 45.34 27.48 4.22
CA PRO A 212 45.47 28.12 5.52
C PRO A 212 44.99 29.59 5.50
N LEU A 213 44.36 30.04 6.59
CA LEU A 213 43.98 31.44 6.79
C LEU A 213 45.20 32.24 7.27
N THR A 214 45.78 33.05 6.39
CA THR A 214 46.85 34.01 6.74
C THR A 214 46.29 35.41 7.01
N TRP A 215 46.87 36.16 7.95
CA TRP A 215 46.49 37.55 8.26
C TRP A 215 46.46 38.47 7.02
N HIS A 216 47.41 38.29 6.11
CA HIS A 216 47.48 39.02 4.84
C HIS A 216 46.25 38.79 3.93
N ARG A 217 45.76 37.54 3.84
CA ARG A 217 44.57 37.18 3.04
C ARG A 217 43.26 37.64 3.66
N TYR A 218 43.22 37.76 4.99
CA TYR A 218 42.05 38.27 5.71
C TYR A 218 41.86 39.77 5.47
N ILE A 219 42.90 40.58 5.69
CA ILE A 219 42.83 42.05 5.49
C ILE A 219 42.57 42.40 4.02
N LYS A 220 43.18 41.68 3.06
CA LYS A 220 42.96 41.92 1.61
C LYS A 220 41.62 41.42 1.08
N GLY A 221 40.76 40.81 1.91
CA GLY A 221 39.45 40.29 1.49
C GLY A 221 39.50 39.06 0.57
N ALA A 222 40.67 38.48 0.32
CA ALA A 222 40.82 37.29 -0.52
C ALA A 222 40.13 36.07 0.10
N ALA A 223 40.25 35.89 1.43
CA ALA A 223 39.58 34.82 2.16
C ALA A 223 38.04 34.93 2.08
N LEU A 224 37.50 36.15 2.17
CA LEU A 224 36.06 36.43 2.02
C LEU A 224 35.57 36.01 0.62
N LYS A 225 36.31 36.38 -0.43
CA LYS A 225 35.98 36.04 -1.82
C LYS A 225 35.97 34.53 -2.07
N ASP A 226 36.98 33.82 -1.56
CA ASP A 226 37.08 32.37 -1.70
C ASP A 226 35.93 31.65 -0.98
N ASN A 227 35.62 32.07 0.25
CA ASN A 227 34.53 31.47 1.03
C ASN A 227 33.15 31.72 0.40
N LEU A 228 32.91 32.91 -0.18
CA LEU A 228 31.65 33.21 -0.88
C LEU A 228 31.51 32.42 -2.20
N LYS A 229 32.63 32.07 -2.85
CA LYS A 229 32.63 31.24 -4.06
C LYS A 229 32.09 29.83 -3.79
N ILE A 230 32.31 29.28 -2.59
CA ILE A 230 31.78 27.97 -2.16
C ILE A 230 30.24 27.99 -2.22
N ILE A 231 29.63 29.04 -1.67
CA ILE A 231 28.17 29.22 -1.66
C ILE A 231 27.62 29.44 -3.08
N ALA A 232 28.33 30.23 -3.89
CA ALA A 232 27.89 30.58 -5.24
C ALA A 232 27.80 29.36 -6.17
N ARG A 233 28.62 28.31 -5.94
CA ARG A 233 28.64 27.07 -6.71
C ARG A 233 27.39 26.20 -6.51
N GLN A 234 26.79 26.23 -5.32
CA GLN A 234 25.67 25.35 -4.98
C GLN A 234 24.35 26.13 -4.88
N PRO A 235 23.43 26.01 -5.86
CA PRO A 235 22.20 26.79 -5.89
C PRO A 235 21.28 26.51 -4.69
N VAL A 236 21.27 25.27 -4.19
CA VAL A 236 20.45 24.87 -3.03
C VAL A 236 20.92 25.61 -1.77
N ILE A 237 22.22 25.60 -1.47
CA ILE A 237 22.79 26.33 -0.33
C ILE A 237 22.48 27.82 -0.43
N ARG A 238 22.72 28.43 -1.60
CA ARG A 238 22.48 29.86 -1.83
C ARG A 238 21.02 30.24 -1.58
N LEU A 239 20.07 29.49 -2.15
CA LEU A 239 18.64 29.76 -1.97
C LEU A 239 18.19 29.54 -0.52
N SER A 240 18.74 28.53 0.17
CA SER A 240 18.44 28.30 1.58
C SER A 240 18.93 29.43 2.50
N ILE A 241 20.14 29.95 2.26
CA ILE A 241 20.67 31.09 3.03
C ILE A 241 19.83 32.35 2.79
N ILE A 242 19.46 32.64 1.53
CA ILE A 242 18.60 33.79 1.20
C ILE A 242 17.26 33.67 1.93
N GLY A 243 16.62 32.48 1.89
CA GLY A 243 15.37 32.25 2.59
C GLY A 243 15.47 32.53 4.10
N LEU A 244 16.50 31.97 4.76
CA LEU A 244 16.73 32.21 6.19
C LEU A 244 17.01 33.69 6.50
N ALA A 245 17.82 34.37 5.67
CA ALA A 245 18.12 35.79 5.82
C ALA A 245 16.86 36.64 5.71
N THR A 246 15.99 36.36 4.74
CA THR A 246 14.68 37.03 4.61
C THR A 246 13.82 36.79 5.85
N PHE A 247 13.69 35.55 6.32
CA PHE A 247 12.87 35.25 7.51
C PHE A 247 13.32 36.02 8.76
N TRP A 248 14.62 35.99 9.06
CA TRP A 248 15.13 36.70 10.24
C TRP A 248 15.07 38.21 10.09
N SER A 249 15.27 38.74 8.88
CA SER A 249 15.09 40.18 8.60
C SER A 249 13.64 40.60 8.83
N VAL A 250 12.67 39.80 8.40
CA VAL A 250 11.24 40.02 8.68
C VAL A 250 10.97 40.03 10.18
N GLY A 251 11.55 39.08 10.93
CA GLY A 251 11.44 39.04 12.39
C GLY A 251 12.02 40.29 13.07
N GLN A 252 13.14 40.83 12.57
CA GLN A 252 13.74 42.06 13.11
C GLN A 252 12.86 43.29 12.90
N VAL A 253 12.29 43.45 11.70
CA VAL A 253 11.35 44.56 11.46
C VAL A 253 10.09 44.40 12.30
N LEU A 254 9.57 43.18 12.48
CA LEU A 254 8.44 42.94 13.38
C LEU A 254 8.76 43.36 14.83
N LEU A 255 9.92 42.99 15.35
CA LEU A 255 10.34 43.39 16.71
C LEU A 255 10.46 44.91 16.86
N ALA A 256 10.83 45.64 15.81
CA ALA A 256 10.99 47.09 15.83
C ALA A 256 9.68 47.87 15.58
N ALA A 257 8.90 47.46 14.57
CA ALA A 257 7.72 48.20 14.10
C ALA A 257 6.42 47.81 14.82
N PHE A 258 6.29 46.57 15.33
CA PHE A 258 5.07 46.13 16.00
C PHE A 258 4.78 46.87 17.32
N PRO A 259 5.76 47.16 18.20
CA PRO A 259 5.55 48.01 19.37
C PRO A 259 4.90 49.36 19.06
N ALA A 260 5.41 50.04 18.03
CA ALA A 260 4.88 51.33 17.58
C ALA A 260 3.46 51.18 17.02
N TYR A 261 3.25 50.20 16.15
CA TYR A 261 1.92 49.90 15.61
C TYR A 261 0.88 49.54 16.70
N ALA A 262 1.25 48.72 17.68
CA ALA A 262 0.34 48.29 18.75
C ALA A 262 -0.06 49.44 19.68
N LYS A 263 0.84 50.41 19.87
CA LYS A 263 0.56 51.63 20.62
C LYS A 263 -0.38 52.56 19.85
N ASP A 264 -0.04 52.84 18.58
CA ASP A 264 -0.74 53.84 17.78
C ASP A 264 -2.11 53.34 17.25
N ALA A 265 -2.20 52.07 16.82
CA ALA A 265 -3.39 51.53 16.17
C ALA A 265 -4.29 50.67 17.07
N LEU A 266 -3.76 50.10 18.16
CA LEU A 266 -4.49 49.17 19.05
C LEU A 266 -4.69 49.70 20.47
N SER A 267 -4.13 50.87 20.81
CA SER A 267 -4.15 51.46 22.16
C SER A 267 -3.66 50.50 23.25
N ILE A 268 -2.67 49.65 22.92
CA ILE A 268 -2.05 48.72 23.88
C ILE A 268 -0.82 49.41 24.49
N ASP A 269 -1.01 50.04 25.64
CA ASP A 269 0.07 50.73 26.35
C ASP A 269 0.84 49.82 27.34
N ASN A 270 0.32 48.61 27.60
CA ASN A 270 0.93 47.67 28.54
C ASN A 270 2.10 46.91 27.89
N THR A 271 3.33 47.27 28.29
CA THR A 271 4.58 46.68 27.80
C THR A 271 4.68 45.18 28.05
N LEU A 272 4.12 44.66 29.16
CA LEU A 272 4.10 43.23 29.46
C LEU A 272 3.21 42.46 28.49
N VAL A 273 2.05 43.04 28.12
CA VAL A 273 1.14 42.46 27.12
C VAL A 273 1.80 42.44 25.75
N LEU A 274 2.47 43.54 25.37
CA LEU A 274 3.19 43.65 24.09
C LEU A 274 4.35 42.64 23.98
N GLN A 275 5.18 42.54 25.02
CA GLN A 275 6.25 41.55 25.09
C GLN A 275 5.70 40.12 25.12
N GLY A 276 4.56 39.90 25.78
CA GLY A 276 3.84 38.62 25.76
C GLY A 276 3.36 38.22 24.36
N ILE A 277 2.82 39.17 23.58
CA ILE A 277 2.41 38.95 22.19
C ILE A 277 3.63 38.59 21.32
N LEU A 278 4.72 39.34 21.43
CA LEU A 278 5.95 39.06 20.68
C LEU A 278 6.57 37.70 21.09
N ALA A 279 6.59 37.39 22.39
CA ALA A 279 7.07 36.11 22.92
C ALA A 279 6.24 34.91 22.44
N ALA A 280 4.95 35.12 22.12
CA ALA A 280 4.08 34.10 21.55
C ALA A 280 4.63 33.54 20.23
N SER A 281 5.35 34.34 19.44
CA SER A 281 6.05 33.84 18.25
C SER A 281 7.18 32.85 18.55
N GLY A 282 7.89 33.01 19.67
CA GLY A 282 8.88 32.04 20.11
C GLY A 282 8.24 30.69 20.40
N ILE A 283 7.10 30.69 21.10
CA ILE A 283 6.32 29.46 21.35
C ILE A 283 5.89 28.84 20.01
N GLY A 284 5.41 29.66 19.08
CA GLY A 284 5.12 29.26 17.71
C GLY A 284 6.30 28.58 17.03
N ILE A 285 7.48 29.20 17.00
CA ILE A 285 8.69 28.66 16.34
C ILE A 285 9.09 27.32 16.95
N ALA A 286 8.98 27.16 18.27
CA ALA A 286 9.25 25.88 18.93
C ALA A 286 8.27 24.78 18.46
N LEU A 287 6.96 25.07 18.46
CA LEU A 287 5.93 24.14 17.99
C LEU A 287 6.10 23.79 16.50
N GLY A 288 6.37 24.80 15.66
CA GLY A 288 6.64 24.62 14.24
C GLY A 288 7.88 23.77 13.98
N SER A 289 8.95 23.96 14.76
CA SER A 289 10.19 23.18 14.65
C SER A 289 9.99 21.71 15.05
N MET A 290 9.15 21.45 16.07
CA MET A 290 8.76 20.10 16.46
C MET A 290 7.89 19.43 15.38
N LEU A 291 6.96 20.16 14.77
CA LEU A 291 6.15 19.67 13.64
C LEU A 291 7.01 19.35 12.43
N ALA A 292 7.97 20.22 12.08
CA ALA A 292 8.91 20.00 10.99
C ALA A 292 9.76 18.74 11.21
N SER A 293 10.21 18.53 12.44
CA SER A 293 10.90 17.32 12.87
C SER A 293 10.04 16.07 12.67
N LYS A 294 8.75 16.13 13.04
CA LYS A 294 7.82 15.00 12.88
C LYS A 294 7.54 14.65 11.41
N PHE A 295 7.36 15.66 10.55
CA PHE A 295 7.08 15.44 9.12
C PHE A 295 8.32 15.02 8.32
N SER A 296 9.53 15.31 8.83
CA SER A 296 10.80 15.02 8.16
C SER A 296 11.47 13.73 8.67
N HIS A 297 10.69 12.68 8.93
CA HIS A 297 11.26 11.45 9.48
C HIS A 297 12.13 10.72 8.45
N ASN A 298 13.42 10.49 8.77
CA ASN A 298 14.43 9.87 7.90
C ASN A 298 14.63 10.54 6.51
N ARG A 299 14.12 11.76 6.29
CA ARG A 299 14.31 12.54 5.05
C ARG A 299 14.13 14.03 5.30
N ILE A 300 14.67 14.89 4.43
CA ILE A 300 14.41 16.34 4.49
C ILE A 300 13.12 16.64 3.72
N GLU A 301 12.03 16.99 4.41
CA GLU A 301 10.74 17.28 3.77
C GLU A 301 10.71 18.72 3.22
N THR A 302 11.16 18.87 1.98
CA THR A 302 11.24 20.18 1.31
C THR A 302 9.89 20.83 1.04
N GLY A 303 8.78 20.06 1.08
CA GLY A 303 7.43 20.61 0.93
C GLY A 303 6.99 21.53 2.09
N LEU A 304 7.66 21.47 3.23
CA LEU A 304 7.40 22.36 4.36
C LEU A 304 7.85 23.81 4.11
N ILE A 305 8.84 24.02 3.23
CA ILE A 305 9.40 25.35 2.91
C ILE A 305 8.32 26.27 2.32
N PRO A 306 7.65 25.93 1.20
CA PRO A 306 6.60 26.78 0.65
C PRO A 306 5.40 26.94 1.58
N VAL A 307 5.04 25.90 2.35
CA VAL A 307 3.95 25.99 3.35
C VAL A 307 4.30 27.00 4.44
N GLY A 308 5.51 26.95 4.99
CA GLY A 308 5.97 27.88 6.00
C GLY A 308 6.10 29.31 5.46
N ALA A 309 6.65 29.49 4.25
CA ALA A 309 6.83 30.81 3.64
C ALA A 309 5.48 31.52 3.39
N VAL A 310 4.52 30.81 2.78
CA VAL A 310 3.16 31.33 2.54
C VAL A 310 2.43 31.55 3.86
N GLY A 311 2.58 30.64 4.82
CA GLY A 311 1.97 30.79 6.15
C GLY A 311 2.45 32.03 6.90
N VAL A 312 3.76 32.33 6.85
CA VAL A 312 4.31 33.58 7.40
C VAL A 312 3.74 34.80 6.68
N ALA A 313 3.67 34.78 5.34
CA ALA A 313 3.10 35.89 4.56
C ALA A 313 1.62 36.15 4.89
N VAL A 314 0.81 35.09 5.00
CA VAL A 314 -0.60 35.18 5.40
C VAL A 314 -0.72 35.72 6.82
N GLY A 315 0.08 35.24 7.77
CA GLY A 315 0.06 35.73 9.14
C GLY A 315 0.40 37.22 9.23
N LEU A 316 1.42 37.67 8.49
CA LEU A 316 1.77 39.10 8.39
C LEU A 316 0.64 39.94 7.79
N TRP A 317 -0.02 39.45 6.74
CA TRP A 317 -1.15 40.13 6.11
C TRP A 317 -2.37 40.23 7.03
N CYS A 318 -2.55 39.25 7.91
CA CYS A 318 -3.61 39.25 8.91
C CYS A 318 -3.32 40.16 10.11
N LEU A 319 -2.08 40.61 10.34
CA LEU A 319 -1.73 41.43 11.50
C LEU A 319 -2.59 42.70 11.61
N PRO A 320 -2.82 43.49 10.54
CA PRO A 320 -3.65 44.69 10.66
C PRO A 320 -5.14 44.40 10.82
N LEU A 321 -5.59 43.18 10.50
CA LEU A 321 -6.99 42.77 10.55
C LEU A 321 -7.45 42.35 11.97
N LEU A 322 -6.49 42.12 12.87
CA LEU A 322 -6.75 41.64 14.23
C LEU A 322 -6.65 42.78 15.23
N THR A 323 -7.76 43.12 15.88
CA THR A 323 -7.81 44.27 16.80
C THR A 323 -7.65 43.90 18.29
N THR A 324 -7.68 42.61 18.62
CA THR A 324 -7.60 42.16 20.03
C THR A 324 -6.21 41.66 20.41
N PRO A 325 -5.72 41.90 21.63
CA PRO A 325 -4.43 41.38 22.10
C PRO A 325 -4.30 39.86 22.01
N VAL A 326 -5.39 39.13 22.31
CA VAL A 326 -5.44 37.67 22.19
C VAL A 326 -5.37 37.23 20.72
N GLY A 327 -6.09 37.92 19.84
CA GLY A 327 -6.02 37.67 18.39
C GLY A 327 -4.61 37.87 17.86
N GLN A 328 -3.94 38.94 18.28
CA GLN A 328 -2.55 39.22 17.94
C GLN A 328 -1.61 38.13 18.47
N ALA A 329 -1.72 37.75 19.74
CA ALA A 329 -0.89 36.68 20.32
C ALA A 329 -1.07 35.35 19.56
N LEU A 330 -2.30 34.95 19.24
CA LEU A 330 -2.57 33.74 18.45
C LEU A 330 -1.99 33.82 17.04
N ASN A 331 -2.03 35.00 16.40
CA ASN A 331 -1.41 35.20 15.10
C ASN A 331 0.11 35.14 15.16
N PHE A 332 0.75 35.69 16.21
CA PHE A 332 2.20 35.54 16.41
C PHE A 332 2.59 34.07 16.67
N VAL A 333 1.77 33.29 17.39
CA VAL A 333 1.95 31.83 17.48
C VAL A 333 1.88 31.18 16.10
N PHE A 334 0.91 31.57 15.26
CA PHE A 334 0.77 31.05 13.90
C PHE A 334 1.96 31.42 13.01
N ILE A 335 2.37 32.70 12.97
CA ILE A 335 3.56 33.18 12.23
C ILE A 335 4.80 32.41 12.70
N GLY A 336 4.98 32.28 14.02
CA GLY A 336 6.09 31.52 14.59
C GLY A 336 6.07 30.05 14.16
N MET A 337 4.91 29.39 14.23
CA MET A 337 4.74 28.00 13.82
C MET A 337 5.08 27.79 12.35
N MET A 338 4.62 28.69 11.47
CA MET A 338 4.96 28.67 10.04
C MET A 338 6.46 28.95 9.81
N GLY A 339 7.06 29.85 10.60
CA GLY A 339 8.49 30.09 10.62
C GLY A 339 9.32 28.86 11.01
N GLY A 340 8.88 28.10 12.01
CA GLY A 340 9.51 26.82 12.38
C GLY A 340 9.48 25.78 11.26
N LEU A 341 8.36 25.68 10.53
CA LEU A 341 8.23 24.82 9.33
C LEU A 341 9.16 25.25 8.19
N PHE A 342 9.47 26.55 8.10
CA PHE A 342 10.34 27.12 7.09
C PHE A 342 11.84 26.97 7.43
N ILE A 343 12.26 27.32 8.65
CA ILE A 343 13.67 27.38 9.04
C ILE A 343 14.33 26.00 9.10
N VAL A 344 13.62 24.99 9.62
CA VAL A 344 14.20 23.67 9.89
C VAL A 344 14.68 22.95 8.62
N PRO A 345 13.87 22.83 7.54
CA PRO A 345 14.33 22.23 6.30
C PRO A 345 15.47 23.01 5.64
N LEU A 346 15.46 24.35 5.70
CA LEU A 346 16.52 25.17 5.10
C LEU A 346 17.88 24.96 5.77
N ASN A 347 17.92 24.94 7.11
CA ASN A 347 19.14 24.62 7.85
C ASN A 347 19.63 23.19 7.55
N ALA A 348 18.71 22.23 7.44
CA ALA A 348 19.05 20.86 7.09
C ALA A 348 19.60 20.73 5.66
N LEU A 349 19.05 21.47 4.69
CA LEU A 349 19.51 21.48 3.29
C LEU A 349 20.94 22.03 3.17
N ILE A 350 21.27 23.10 3.91
CA ILE A 350 22.62 23.66 3.95
C ILE A 350 23.61 22.60 4.45
N GLN A 351 23.30 21.92 5.57
CA GLN A 351 24.16 20.88 6.14
C GLN A 351 24.28 19.64 5.27
N PHE A 352 23.22 19.28 4.54
CA PHE A 352 23.19 18.10 3.68
C PHE A 352 24.08 18.25 2.45
N HIS A 353 24.02 19.42 1.79
CA HIS A 353 24.72 19.67 0.53
C HIS A 353 26.15 20.20 0.70
N ALA A 354 26.47 20.79 1.86
CA ALA A 354 27.83 21.21 2.16
C ALA A 354 28.76 20.00 2.34
N ALA A 355 29.95 20.09 1.73
CA ALA A 355 31.02 19.12 1.90
C ALA A 355 31.55 19.13 3.36
N ASP A 356 32.02 17.99 3.85
CA ASP A 356 32.41 17.85 5.26
C ASP A 356 33.62 18.73 5.65
N ASN A 357 34.50 19.03 4.70
CA ASN A 357 35.69 19.88 4.86
C ASN A 357 35.40 21.40 4.79
N GLU A 358 34.23 21.81 4.31
CA GLU A 358 33.86 23.22 4.13
C GLU A 358 32.59 23.61 4.92
N LEU A 359 32.02 22.67 5.69
CA LEU A 359 30.73 22.83 6.37
C LEU A 359 30.71 24.00 7.36
N GLY A 360 31.77 24.20 8.14
CA GLY A 360 31.89 25.31 9.10
C GLY A 360 31.97 26.66 8.41
N THR A 361 32.69 26.75 7.30
CA THR A 361 32.77 27.96 6.47
C THR A 361 31.41 28.31 5.86
N VAL A 362 30.67 27.33 5.35
CA VAL A 362 29.30 27.53 4.83
C VAL A 362 28.35 27.99 5.95
N LEU A 363 28.44 27.42 7.15
CA LEU A 363 27.60 27.81 8.30
C LEU A 363 27.96 29.20 8.84
N ALA A 364 29.25 29.56 8.85
CA ALA A 364 29.69 30.91 9.21
C ALA A 364 29.20 31.94 8.19
N ALA A 365 29.21 31.60 6.90
CA ALA A 365 28.68 32.45 5.85
C ALA A 365 27.16 32.63 5.94
N ASN A 366 26.44 31.56 6.29
CA ASN A 366 25.01 31.63 6.57
C ASN A 366 24.72 32.65 7.68
N ASN A 367 25.47 32.63 8.79
CA ASN A 367 25.34 33.64 9.84
C ASN A 367 25.70 35.04 9.33
N TRP A 368 26.79 35.18 8.58
CA TRP A 368 27.24 36.46 8.03
C TRP A 368 26.15 37.14 7.18
N ILE A 369 25.57 36.41 6.22
CA ILE A 369 24.52 36.93 5.32
C ILE A 369 23.26 37.28 6.13
N GLN A 370 22.84 36.43 7.07
CA GLN A 370 21.67 36.70 7.91
C GLN A 370 21.84 37.98 8.75
N ASN A 371 23.00 38.17 9.38
CA ASN A 371 23.26 39.34 10.22
C ASN A 371 23.35 40.64 9.40
N ILE A 372 23.95 40.61 8.20
CA ILE A 372 23.95 41.76 7.29
C ILE A 372 22.51 42.11 6.87
N ALA A 373 21.71 41.12 6.48
CA ALA A 373 20.34 41.35 6.07
C ALA A 373 19.49 41.91 7.22
N MET A 374 19.59 41.34 8.42
CA MET A 374 18.92 41.83 9.64
C MET A 374 19.28 43.27 9.95
N LEU A 375 20.57 43.62 9.94
CA LEU A 375 21.03 44.98 10.21
C LEU A 375 20.58 45.96 9.11
N GLY A 376 20.63 45.54 7.85
CA GLY A 376 20.14 46.35 6.73
C GLY A 376 18.65 46.66 6.83
N PHE A 377 17.82 45.66 7.16
CA PHE A 377 16.38 45.85 7.35
C PHE A 377 16.06 46.68 8.60
N LEU A 378 16.84 46.53 9.67
CA LEU A 378 16.69 47.37 10.86
C LEU A 378 17.03 48.84 10.57
N LEU A 379 18.14 49.10 9.85
CA LEU A 379 18.51 50.45 9.41
C LEU A 379 17.43 51.05 8.51
N LEU A 380 16.91 50.26 7.56
CA LEU A 380 15.83 50.70 6.68
C LEU A 380 14.56 51.05 7.47
N THR A 381 14.21 50.23 8.47
CA THR A 381 13.07 50.48 9.38
C THR A 381 13.27 51.76 10.17
N ALA A 382 14.48 52.00 10.70
CA ALA A 382 14.83 53.22 11.40
C ALA A 382 14.75 54.46 10.49
N LEU A 383 15.24 54.37 9.25
CA LEU A 383 15.14 55.44 8.26
C LEU A 383 13.69 55.79 7.93
N PHE A 384 12.82 54.78 7.77
CA PHE A 384 11.39 55.02 7.56
C PHE A 384 10.72 55.65 8.77
N ALA A 385 11.07 55.22 9.99
CA ALA A 385 10.56 55.83 11.22
C ALA A 385 11.01 57.31 11.33
N LEU A 386 12.27 57.63 11.01
CA LEU A 386 12.79 59.00 10.97
C LEU A 386 12.14 59.85 9.88
N ALA A 387 11.71 59.25 8.78
CA ALA A 387 10.96 59.91 7.71
C ALA A 387 9.47 60.12 8.04
N GLY A 388 9.01 59.74 9.23
CA GLY A 388 7.61 59.90 9.67
C GLY A 388 6.63 58.95 8.98
N VAL A 389 7.11 57.82 8.44
CA VAL A 389 6.23 56.82 7.81
C VAL A 389 5.49 56.01 8.88
N ASP A 390 4.16 55.93 8.75
CA ASP A 390 3.32 55.16 9.67
C ASP A 390 3.73 53.67 9.71
N SER A 391 3.79 53.13 10.93
CA SER A 391 4.15 51.73 11.21
C SER A 391 3.24 50.73 10.49
N HIS A 392 1.99 51.10 10.19
CA HIS A 392 1.06 50.32 9.37
C HIS A 392 1.60 50.03 7.97
N TYR A 393 2.15 51.04 7.28
CA TYR A 393 2.71 50.86 5.93
C TYR A 393 3.98 50.02 5.94
N LEU A 394 4.76 50.08 7.01
CA LEU A 394 5.95 49.23 7.18
C LEU A 394 5.56 47.75 7.35
N LEU A 395 4.50 47.47 8.10
CA LEU A 395 3.97 46.11 8.24
C LEU A 395 3.36 45.59 6.92
N LEU A 396 2.68 46.43 6.15
CA LEU A 396 2.18 46.06 4.81
C LEU A 396 3.30 45.81 3.80
N LEU A 397 4.34 46.64 3.81
CA LEU A 397 5.52 46.46 2.96
C LEU A 397 6.17 45.10 3.23
N ILE A 398 6.33 44.74 4.51
CA ILE A 398 6.98 43.47 4.85
C ILE A 398 6.09 42.26 4.59
N ALA A 399 4.77 42.39 4.76
CA ALA A 399 3.82 41.37 4.33
C ALA A 399 3.90 41.14 2.81
N THR A 400 4.08 42.21 2.02
CA THR A 400 4.26 42.14 0.57
C THR A 400 5.56 41.42 0.19
N VAL A 401 6.68 41.77 0.84
CA VAL A 401 7.97 41.09 0.64
C VAL A 401 7.85 39.59 0.97
N ALA A 402 7.18 39.24 2.08
CA ALA A 402 6.94 37.86 2.45
C ALA A 402 6.03 37.13 1.44
N MET A 403 5.02 37.80 0.88
CA MET A 403 4.12 37.24 -0.14
C MET A 403 4.84 36.95 -1.45
N VAL A 404 5.68 37.87 -1.92
CA VAL A 404 6.53 37.66 -3.11
C VAL A 404 7.50 36.51 -2.88
N GLY A 405 8.14 36.45 -1.71
CA GLY A 405 9.00 35.34 -1.31
C GLY A 405 8.26 34.00 -1.28
N GLY A 406 7.06 33.96 -0.69
CA GLY A 406 6.17 32.80 -0.67
C GLY A 406 5.81 32.32 -2.06
N GLY A 407 5.39 33.23 -2.95
CA GLY A 407 5.10 32.92 -4.35
C GLY A 407 6.32 32.35 -5.08
N TYR A 408 7.51 32.92 -4.88
CA TYR A 408 8.75 32.43 -5.46
C TYR A 408 9.09 31.00 -4.98
N THR A 409 8.87 30.67 -3.70
CA THR A 409 9.10 29.31 -3.20
C THR A 409 8.13 28.28 -3.82
N ILE A 410 6.87 28.65 -4.07
CA ILE A 410 5.91 27.78 -4.77
C ILE A 410 6.38 27.49 -6.20
N VAL A 411 6.84 28.52 -6.92
CA VAL A 411 7.33 28.38 -8.31
C VAL A 411 8.60 27.53 -8.38
N LYS A 412 9.49 27.63 -7.39
CA LYS A 412 10.74 26.84 -7.36
C LYS A 412 10.57 25.42 -6.83
N LEU A 413 9.59 25.16 -5.97
CA LEU A 413 9.36 23.85 -5.35
C LEU A 413 7.91 23.33 -5.53
N PRO A 414 7.33 23.38 -6.75
CA PRO A 414 5.93 23.02 -6.95
C PRO A 414 5.69 21.54 -6.61
N GLN A 415 6.60 20.66 -7.01
CA GLN A 415 6.47 19.23 -6.77
C GLN A 415 6.60 18.84 -5.31
N SER A 416 7.56 19.43 -4.58
CA SER A 416 7.72 19.16 -3.15
C SER A 416 6.47 19.57 -2.37
N LEU A 417 5.87 20.71 -2.72
CA LEU A 417 4.60 21.16 -2.14
C LEU A 417 3.47 20.18 -2.45
N VAL A 418 3.31 19.78 -3.71
CA VAL A 418 2.26 18.84 -4.13
C VAL A 418 2.42 17.49 -3.46
N ARG A 419 3.64 16.95 -3.42
CA ARG A 419 3.94 15.69 -2.73
C ARG A 419 3.58 15.78 -1.25
N PHE A 420 3.94 16.87 -0.58
CA PHE A 420 3.62 17.07 0.83
C PHE A 420 2.11 17.16 1.06
N LEU A 421 1.39 17.97 0.27
CA LEU A 421 -0.06 18.11 0.37
C LEU A 421 -0.79 16.79 0.07
N LEU A 422 -0.40 16.07 -0.98
CA LEU A 422 -0.96 14.77 -1.32
C LEU A 422 -0.67 13.74 -0.22
N SER A 423 0.56 13.69 0.28
CA SER A 423 0.93 12.83 1.39
C SER A 423 0.07 13.16 2.60
N PHE A 424 -0.06 14.44 2.97
CA PHE A 424 -0.85 14.88 4.13
C PHE A 424 -2.34 14.56 4.00
N LEU A 425 -2.93 14.72 2.82
CA LEU A 425 -4.35 14.44 2.56
C LEU A 425 -4.63 12.92 2.49
N LEU A 426 -3.82 12.19 1.72
CA LEU A 426 -4.05 10.78 1.44
C LEU A 426 -3.64 9.89 2.62
N THR A 427 -2.55 10.20 3.35
CA THR A 427 -2.11 9.37 4.50
C THR A 427 -3.09 9.34 5.66
N ARG A 428 -4.04 10.29 5.72
CA ARG A 428 -5.16 10.26 6.69
C ARG A 428 -6.09 9.07 6.50
N ARG A 429 -6.27 8.58 5.26
CA ARG A 429 -7.15 7.44 4.94
C ARG A 429 -6.44 6.24 4.32
N TYR A 430 -5.27 6.45 3.72
CA TYR A 430 -4.52 5.43 3.00
C TYR A 430 -3.13 5.28 3.60
N ARG A 431 -2.78 4.08 4.06
CA ARG A 431 -1.42 3.76 4.48
C ARG A 431 -0.66 3.24 3.26
N VAL A 432 0.26 4.05 2.74
CA VAL A 432 1.08 3.69 1.58
C VAL A 432 2.29 2.87 2.02
N ASN A 433 2.34 1.61 1.63
CA ASN A 433 3.46 0.70 1.85
C ASN A 433 4.23 0.53 0.52
N VAL A 434 5.53 0.81 0.53
CA VAL A 434 6.37 0.72 -0.66
C VAL A 434 7.20 -0.56 -0.59
N HIS A 435 7.09 -1.42 -1.60
CA HIS A 435 7.88 -2.64 -1.73
C HIS A 435 8.85 -2.52 -2.91
N GLY A 436 10.06 -3.07 -2.76
CA GLY A 436 11.03 -3.10 -3.84
C GLY A 436 11.62 -1.73 -4.21
N LEU A 437 11.59 -0.74 -3.31
CA LEU A 437 12.12 0.60 -3.59
C LEU A 437 13.59 0.58 -4.06
N GLN A 438 14.38 -0.37 -3.58
CA GLN A 438 15.76 -0.59 -4.01
C GLN A 438 15.91 -0.91 -5.50
N ASN A 439 14.83 -1.38 -6.14
CA ASN A 439 14.80 -1.65 -7.58
C ASN A 439 14.63 -0.38 -8.40
N LEU A 440 14.31 0.77 -7.80
CA LEU A 440 14.23 2.05 -8.49
C LEU A 440 15.62 2.70 -8.54
N PRO A 441 16.25 2.85 -9.72
CA PRO A 441 17.57 3.47 -9.83
C PRO A 441 17.60 4.90 -9.26
N ALA A 442 18.65 5.22 -8.50
CA ALA A 442 18.84 6.54 -7.90
C ALA A 442 19.17 7.63 -8.94
N GLN A 443 19.77 7.25 -10.08
CA GLN A 443 20.17 8.10 -11.20
C GLN A 443 19.82 7.42 -12.53
N GLY A 444 19.90 8.16 -13.64
CA GLY A 444 19.56 7.66 -14.98
C GLY A 444 18.05 7.68 -15.27
N GLY A 445 17.72 7.52 -16.55
CA GLY A 445 16.34 7.53 -17.06
C GLY A 445 15.58 6.25 -16.69
N VAL A 446 14.36 6.40 -16.17
CA VAL A 446 13.54 5.25 -15.74
C VAL A 446 12.13 5.39 -16.28
N LEU A 447 11.66 4.37 -17.00
CA LEU A 447 10.28 4.26 -17.43
C LEU A 447 9.49 3.34 -16.49
N LEU A 448 8.60 3.93 -15.69
CA LEU A 448 7.67 3.22 -14.81
C LEU A 448 6.44 2.77 -15.59
N LEU A 449 6.19 1.46 -15.63
CA LEU A 449 5.03 0.87 -16.31
C LEU A 449 4.29 -0.06 -15.34
N GLY A 450 2.97 0.09 -15.23
CA GLY A 450 2.20 -0.63 -14.22
C GLY A 450 0.69 -0.60 -14.46
N ASN A 451 -0.05 -1.25 -13.58
CA ASN A 451 -1.50 -1.31 -13.66
C ASN A 451 -2.18 0.04 -13.31
N HIS A 452 -3.36 0.26 -13.90
CA HIS A 452 -4.15 1.48 -13.71
C HIS A 452 -5.56 1.19 -13.17
N ILE A 453 -5.73 1.27 -11.86
CA ILE A 453 -6.92 0.83 -11.13
C ILE A 453 -7.77 2.01 -10.62
N SER A 454 -7.19 3.19 -10.40
CA SER A 454 -7.88 4.33 -9.78
C SER A 454 -7.43 5.70 -10.28
N TRP A 455 -8.25 6.72 -10.00
CA TRP A 455 -7.92 8.12 -10.31
C TRP A 455 -6.75 8.70 -9.52
N VAL A 456 -6.34 8.05 -8.43
CA VAL A 456 -5.27 8.52 -7.54
C VAL A 456 -3.98 7.69 -7.66
N ASP A 457 -3.90 6.81 -8.67
CA ASP A 457 -2.73 5.95 -8.90
C ASP A 457 -1.45 6.77 -9.04
N TRP A 458 -1.49 7.84 -9.83
CA TRP A 458 -0.37 8.76 -10.01
C TRP A 458 0.13 9.36 -8.68
N ALA A 459 -0.79 9.70 -7.77
CA ALA A 459 -0.45 10.24 -6.47
C ALA A 459 0.23 9.18 -5.59
N MET A 460 -0.24 7.93 -5.63
CA MET A 460 0.39 6.83 -4.88
C MET A 460 1.79 6.53 -5.39
N VAL A 461 1.99 6.50 -6.71
CA VAL A 461 3.32 6.35 -7.34
C VAL A 461 4.24 7.51 -6.97
N GLN A 462 3.76 8.75 -7.00
CA GLN A 462 4.56 9.91 -6.60
C GLN A 462 4.91 9.94 -5.12
N ILE A 463 4.01 9.50 -4.23
CA ILE A 463 4.30 9.39 -2.79
C ILE A 463 5.38 8.32 -2.54
N ALA A 464 5.27 7.19 -3.23
CA ALA A 464 6.17 6.06 -3.12
C ALA A 464 7.56 6.34 -3.73
N SER A 465 7.63 7.11 -4.82
CA SER A 465 8.88 7.46 -5.46
C SER A 465 9.65 8.53 -4.68
N PRO A 466 10.95 8.33 -4.38
CA PRO A 466 11.82 9.36 -3.83
C PRO A 466 12.15 10.43 -4.87
N ARG A 467 12.17 10.06 -6.16
CA ARG A 467 12.47 10.93 -7.30
C ARG A 467 11.19 11.59 -7.85
N PRO A 468 11.30 12.79 -8.41
CA PRO A 468 10.26 13.36 -9.25
C PRO A 468 9.73 12.39 -10.31
N VAL A 469 8.41 12.26 -10.45
CA VAL A 469 7.82 11.42 -11.50
C VAL A 469 7.07 12.29 -12.50
N ARG A 470 7.45 12.20 -13.77
CA ARG A 470 6.76 12.84 -14.91
C ARG A 470 5.66 11.90 -15.38
N PHE A 471 4.39 12.27 -15.19
CA PHE A 471 3.27 11.42 -15.58
C PHE A 471 2.84 11.71 -17.01
N VAL A 472 2.73 10.66 -17.81
CA VAL A 472 2.05 10.71 -19.10
C VAL A 472 0.55 10.62 -18.86
N MET A 473 -0.22 11.59 -19.36
CA MET A 473 -1.66 11.66 -19.12
C MET A 473 -2.43 12.14 -20.35
N LEU A 474 -3.70 11.77 -20.41
CA LEU A 474 -4.57 12.18 -21.52
C LEU A 474 -4.64 13.71 -21.65
N ARG A 475 -4.46 14.21 -22.87
CA ARG A 475 -4.47 15.65 -23.15
C ARG A 475 -5.78 16.34 -22.77
N SER A 476 -6.91 15.64 -22.85
CA SER A 476 -8.22 16.13 -22.39
C SER A 476 -8.28 16.40 -20.88
N VAL A 477 -7.51 15.65 -20.08
CA VAL A 477 -7.37 15.89 -18.63
C VAL A 477 -6.37 17.02 -18.40
N TYR A 478 -5.26 17.02 -19.14
CA TYR A 478 -4.20 18.02 -19.04
C TYR A 478 -4.68 19.44 -19.39
N GLN A 479 -5.50 19.60 -20.43
CA GLN A 479 -5.94 20.89 -20.97
C GLN A 479 -7.07 21.56 -20.18
N ARG A 480 -7.59 20.93 -19.11
CA ARG A 480 -8.59 21.58 -18.25
C ARG A 480 -8.04 22.89 -17.70
N TRP A 481 -8.67 24.01 -18.03
CA TRP A 481 -8.11 25.35 -17.80
C TRP A 481 -7.63 25.58 -16.36
N TYR A 482 -8.38 25.06 -15.37
CA TYR A 482 -8.08 25.20 -13.95
C TYR A 482 -6.97 24.27 -13.43
N LEU A 483 -6.56 23.25 -14.20
CA LEU A 483 -5.48 22.31 -13.85
C LEU A 483 -4.25 22.39 -14.75
N ARG A 484 -4.35 23.03 -15.92
CA ARG A 484 -3.27 23.06 -16.92
C ARG A 484 -1.96 23.63 -16.36
N TRP A 485 -2.04 24.72 -15.61
CA TRP A 485 -0.87 25.35 -14.98
C TRP A 485 -0.20 24.41 -13.96
N PHE A 486 -1.00 23.63 -13.23
CA PHE A 486 -0.55 22.66 -12.23
C PHE A 486 0.18 21.47 -12.89
N PHE A 487 -0.42 20.88 -13.93
CA PHE A 487 0.21 19.77 -14.65
C PHE A 487 1.47 20.20 -15.40
N LYS A 488 1.49 21.43 -15.94
CA LYS A 488 2.70 22.02 -16.53
C LYS A 488 3.81 22.17 -15.48
N ALA A 489 3.49 22.64 -14.27
CA ALA A 489 4.46 22.77 -13.19
C ALA A 489 5.03 21.43 -12.70
N LEU A 490 4.25 20.34 -12.80
CA LEU A 490 4.71 18.98 -12.49
C LEU A 490 5.50 18.32 -13.62
N GLY A 491 5.55 18.93 -14.81
CA GLY A 491 6.16 18.32 -16.00
C GLY A 491 5.39 17.10 -16.50
N CYS A 492 4.05 17.10 -16.36
CA CYS A 492 3.23 16.05 -16.97
C CYS A 492 3.27 16.16 -18.50
N ILE A 493 3.30 15.00 -19.17
CA ILE A 493 3.38 14.90 -20.63
C ILE A 493 1.98 14.58 -21.17
N PRO A 494 1.34 15.48 -21.94
CA PRO A 494 0.02 15.23 -22.49
C PRO A 494 0.10 14.30 -23.71
N ILE A 495 -0.71 13.23 -23.72
CA ILE A 495 -0.81 12.28 -24.84
C ILE A 495 -2.21 12.31 -25.47
N GLU A 496 -2.27 12.29 -26.80
CA GLU A 496 -3.48 12.09 -27.62
C GLU A 496 -3.35 10.82 -28.46
N ARG A 497 -4.50 10.27 -28.90
CA ARG A 497 -4.53 9.16 -29.86
C ARG A 497 -4.39 9.70 -31.29
N GLY A 498 -3.76 8.94 -32.18
CA GLY A 498 -3.60 9.30 -33.59
C GLY A 498 -2.25 9.98 -33.88
N SER A 499 -2.21 10.88 -34.88
CA SER A 499 -0.98 11.52 -35.37
C SER A 499 -0.21 12.32 -34.30
N GLY A 500 -0.89 12.82 -33.27
CA GLY A 500 -0.26 13.52 -32.15
C GLY A 500 0.43 12.61 -31.11
N ALA A 501 0.29 11.29 -31.20
CA ALA A 501 0.89 10.35 -30.24
C ALA A 501 2.42 10.29 -30.37
N GLU A 502 2.95 10.43 -31.60
CA GLU A 502 4.38 10.30 -31.87
C GLU A 502 5.19 11.41 -31.19
N GLN A 503 4.72 12.66 -31.27
CA GLN A 503 5.35 13.78 -30.56
C GLN A 503 5.38 13.56 -29.04
N ALA A 504 4.28 13.09 -28.45
CA ALA A 504 4.23 12.83 -27.02
C ALA A 504 5.20 11.69 -26.59
N LEU A 505 5.41 10.69 -27.43
CA LEU A 505 6.38 9.62 -27.19
C LEU A 505 7.82 10.10 -27.36
N ALA A 506 8.07 11.03 -28.29
CA ALA A 506 9.36 11.72 -28.41
C ALA A 506 9.67 12.56 -27.16
N ASP A 507 8.68 13.30 -26.64
CA ASP A 507 8.80 14.06 -25.39
C ASP A 507 9.10 13.10 -24.20
N VAL A 508 8.49 11.91 -24.16
CA VAL A 508 8.81 10.87 -23.16
C VAL A 508 10.28 10.45 -23.28
N ALA A 509 10.76 10.15 -24.49
CA ALA A 509 12.15 9.77 -24.73
C ALA A 509 13.13 10.87 -24.33
N GLU A 510 12.83 12.13 -24.63
CA GLU A 510 13.63 13.29 -24.23
C GLU A 510 13.77 13.38 -22.70
N GLN A 511 12.68 13.22 -21.95
CA GLN A 511 12.72 13.23 -20.48
C GLN A 511 13.51 12.04 -19.93
N LEU A 512 13.36 10.84 -20.52
CA LEU A 512 14.16 9.68 -20.14
C LEU A 512 15.66 9.91 -20.38
N ASN A 513 16.02 10.50 -21.53
CA ASN A 513 17.40 10.85 -21.89
C ASN A 513 17.99 11.93 -20.99
N ALA A 514 17.16 12.85 -20.47
CA ALA A 514 17.53 13.81 -19.43
C ALA A 514 17.75 13.16 -18.05
N GLY A 515 17.56 11.84 -17.94
CA GLY A 515 17.71 11.10 -16.70
C GLY A 515 16.52 11.26 -15.75
N GLU A 516 15.32 11.58 -16.23
CA GLU A 516 14.12 11.71 -15.41
C GLU A 516 13.38 10.37 -15.24
N VAL A 517 12.50 10.30 -14.24
CA VAL A 517 11.58 9.16 -14.07
C VAL A 517 10.26 9.50 -14.75
N VAL A 518 9.88 8.75 -15.77
CA VAL A 518 8.61 8.92 -16.50
C VAL A 518 7.69 7.76 -16.15
N CYS A 519 6.43 8.05 -15.81
CA CYS A 519 5.42 7.03 -15.53
C CYS A 519 4.34 7.05 -16.60
N LEU A 520 4.09 5.87 -17.18
CA LEU A 520 3.08 5.63 -18.19
C LEU A 520 2.26 4.41 -17.79
N PHE A 521 0.94 4.50 -17.95
CA PHE A 521 0.03 3.38 -17.71
C PHE A 521 -0.30 2.70 -19.05
N PRO A 522 0.31 1.53 -19.36
CA PRO A 522 0.17 0.89 -20.67
C PRO A 522 -1.26 0.44 -21.00
N GLU A 523 -2.15 0.28 -20.01
CA GLU A 523 -3.57 -0.04 -20.23
C GLU A 523 -4.35 1.07 -20.96
N GLY A 524 -3.83 2.32 -20.93
CA GLY A 524 -4.42 3.48 -21.60
C GLY A 524 -5.76 3.98 -21.01
N ALA A 525 -6.34 3.27 -20.04
CA ALA A 525 -7.54 3.66 -19.32
C ALA A 525 -7.59 3.02 -17.92
N ILE A 526 -8.30 3.65 -17.00
CA ILE A 526 -8.58 3.07 -15.67
C ILE A 526 -9.42 1.79 -15.84
N SER A 527 -8.96 0.70 -15.23
CA SER A 527 -9.59 -0.61 -15.22
C SER A 527 -11.03 -0.56 -14.68
N ARG A 528 -11.91 -1.34 -15.31
CA ARG A 528 -13.32 -1.54 -14.91
C ARG A 528 -13.60 -2.93 -14.35
N THR A 529 -12.68 -3.86 -14.56
CA THR A 529 -12.80 -5.26 -14.12
C THR A 529 -11.87 -5.56 -12.94
N GLY A 530 -10.92 -4.66 -12.63
CA GLY A 530 -9.89 -4.90 -11.61
C GLY A 530 -8.76 -5.84 -12.06
N GLN A 531 -8.90 -6.47 -13.24
CA GLN A 531 -7.84 -7.21 -13.92
C GLN A 531 -6.93 -6.27 -14.71
N LEU A 532 -5.73 -6.78 -15.02
CA LEU A 532 -4.74 -6.13 -15.86
C LEU A 532 -5.17 -6.22 -17.33
N GLY A 533 -5.61 -5.09 -17.91
CA GLY A 533 -6.12 -5.03 -19.28
C GLY A 533 -5.05 -5.23 -20.36
N GLU A 534 -5.47 -5.10 -21.61
CA GLU A 534 -4.59 -5.08 -22.80
C GLU A 534 -3.52 -3.98 -22.66
N PHE A 535 -2.26 -4.31 -22.97
CA PHE A 535 -1.16 -3.35 -22.93
C PHE A 535 -0.93 -2.73 -24.31
N ARG A 536 -0.91 -1.40 -24.36
CA ARG A 536 -0.57 -0.66 -25.57
C ARG A 536 0.95 -0.63 -25.76
N ARG A 537 1.41 -0.99 -26.95
CA ARG A 537 2.84 -1.03 -27.34
C ARG A 537 3.48 0.35 -27.59
N GLY A 538 2.76 1.44 -27.38
CA GLY A 538 3.27 2.80 -27.64
C GLY A 538 4.54 3.14 -26.83
N TYR A 539 4.72 2.53 -25.66
CA TYR A 539 5.92 2.73 -24.84
C TYR A 539 7.19 2.17 -25.49
N GLU A 540 7.08 1.10 -26.29
CA GLU A 540 8.22 0.46 -26.97
C GLU A 540 8.87 1.45 -27.93
N ARG A 541 8.05 2.22 -28.66
CA ARG A 541 8.49 3.29 -29.57
C ARG A 541 9.22 4.42 -28.83
N ALA A 542 8.76 4.79 -27.63
CA ALA A 542 9.48 5.76 -26.79
C ALA A 542 10.85 5.21 -26.32
N CYS A 543 10.92 3.91 -26.00
CA CYS A 543 12.17 3.25 -25.65
C CYS A 543 13.15 3.14 -26.83
N GLU A 544 12.67 2.98 -28.07
CA GLU A 544 13.51 2.99 -29.28
C GLU A 544 14.25 4.32 -29.44
N MET A 545 13.54 5.45 -29.22
CA MET A 545 14.10 6.81 -29.27
C MET A 545 14.99 7.17 -28.06
N ALA A 546 14.93 6.39 -26.99
CA ALA A 546 15.67 6.64 -25.76
C ALA A 546 17.07 6.01 -25.76
N ASN A 547 17.97 6.56 -24.94
CA ASN A 547 19.35 6.11 -24.79
C ASN A 547 19.44 4.66 -24.29
N PRO A 548 20.52 3.92 -24.58
CA PRO A 548 20.68 2.51 -24.18
C PRO A 548 20.69 2.24 -22.67
N ASP A 549 21.03 3.23 -21.85
CA ASP A 549 21.14 3.12 -20.39
C ASP A 549 19.78 3.21 -19.66
N VAL A 550 18.73 3.64 -20.36
CA VAL A 550 17.37 3.72 -19.83
C VAL A 550 16.86 2.34 -19.43
N LYS A 551 16.18 2.25 -18.28
CA LYS A 551 15.60 1.02 -17.75
C LYS A 551 14.08 1.12 -17.62
N ILE A 552 13.39 0.02 -17.90
CA ILE A 552 11.98 -0.14 -17.55
C ILE A 552 11.91 -0.68 -16.12
N VAL A 553 11.07 -0.10 -15.27
CA VAL A 553 10.79 -0.66 -13.94
C VAL A 553 9.29 -0.95 -13.87
N PRO A 554 8.89 -2.24 -13.89
CA PRO A 554 7.49 -2.61 -13.73
C PRO A 554 7.04 -2.28 -12.31
N PHE A 555 5.80 -1.80 -12.15
CA PHE A 555 5.20 -1.62 -10.83
C PHE A 555 3.79 -2.16 -10.75
N TYR A 556 3.36 -2.50 -9.54
CA TYR A 556 2.02 -2.96 -9.25
C TYR A 556 1.41 -2.19 -8.08
N LEU A 557 0.21 -1.67 -8.29
CA LEU A 557 -0.64 -0.98 -7.32
C LEU A 557 -1.68 -1.94 -6.77
N ARG A 558 -1.64 -2.17 -5.46
CA ARG A 558 -2.65 -2.96 -4.73
C ARG A 558 -3.43 -2.09 -3.78
N GLY A 559 -4.68 -2.46 -3.56
CA GLY A 559 -5.52 -1.89 -2.51
C GLY A 559 -6.32 -0.68 -2.96
N LEU A 560 -6.18 -0.19 -4.19
CA LEU A 560 -7.03 0.89 -4.72
C LEU A 560 -8.33 0.37 -5.37
N TRP A 561 -8.37 -0.88 -5.84
CA TRP A 561 -9.59 -1.52 -6.34
C TRP A 561 -10.58 -1.74 -5.21
N GLY A 562 -11.83 -1.27 -5.31
CA GLY A 562 -12.75 -1.22 -4.19
C GLY A 562 -12.60 0.04 -3.32
N SER A 563 -11.83 1.04 -3.74
CA SER A 563 -11.80 2.36 -3.09
C SER A 563 -12.79 3.33 -3.77
N GLN A 564 -13.09 4.45 -3.11
CA GLN A 564 -13.94 5.50 -3.68
C GLN A 564 -13.38 6.09 -5.00
N PHE A 565 -12.07 5.97 -5.22
CA PHE A 565 -11.39 6.46 -6.42
C PHE A 565 -11.30 5.42 -7.55
N SER A 566 -11.79 4.20 -7.33
CA SER A 566 -11.88 3.16 -8.35
C SER A 566 -13.26 3.09 -8.98
N ARG A 567 -13.34 2.41 -10.14
CA ARG A 567 -14.58 2.14 -10.87
C ARG A 567 -15.33 0.89 -10.42
N SER A 568 -14.92 0.29 -9.29
CA SER A 568 -15.64 -0.85 -8.73
C SER A 568 -17.06 -0.47 -8.30
N SER A 569 -17.90 -1.48 -8.12
CA SER A 569 -19.25 -1.36 -7.61
C SER A 569 -19.30 -0.73 -6.21
N SER A 570 -20.48 -0.21 -5.83
CA SER A 570 -20.75 0.31 -4.49
C SER A 570 -20.59 -0.75 -3.41
N LYS A 571 -21.08 -1.97 -3.65
CA LYS A 571 -20.96 -3.10 -2.72
C LYS A 571 -19.50 -3.51 -2.52
N LEU A 572 -18.69 -3.60 -3.57
CA LEU A 572 -17.26 -3.89 -3.40
C LEU A 572 -16.54 -2.78 -2.60
N LYS A 573 -16.92 -1.52 -2.81
CA LYS A 573 -16.42 -0.39 -2.01
C LYS A 573 -16.75 -0.52 -0.53
N GLU A 574 -17.98 -0.92 -0.19
CA GLU A 574 -18.40 -1.20 1.18
C GLU A 574 -17.61 -2.38 1.77
N LEU A 575 -17.46 -3.47 1.02
CA LEU A 575 -16.79 -4.69 1.48
C LEU A 575 -15.32 -4.47 1.82
N ARG A 576 -14.63 -3.67 1.00
CA ARG A 576 -13.19 -3.35 1.13
C ARG A 576 -12.94 -2.09 1.97
N ASN A 577 -13.98 -1.44 2.51
CA ASN A 577 -13.79 -0.26 3.34
C ASN A 577 -13.13 -0.66 4.67
N ALA A 578 -12.06 0.04 5.04
CA ALA A 578 -11.36 -0.20 6.31
C ALA A 578 -11.78 0.90 7.32
N PRO A 579 -12.06 0.54 8.59
CA PRO A 579 -12.59 1.49 9.57
C PRO A 579 -11.59 2.58 10.00
N LEU A 580 -10.28 2.36 9.83
CA LEU A 580 -9.23 3.31 10.21
C LEU A 580 -8.40 3.76 9.01
N HIS A 581 -7.62 2.84 8.43
CA HIS A 581 -6.75 3.13 7.29
C HIS A 581 -6.80 1.98 6.29
N ARG A 582 -6.85 2.32 5.01
CA ARG A 582 -6.76 1.37 3.92
C ARG A 582 -5.31 1.17 3.49
N SER A 583 -4.83 -0.06 3.51
CA SER A 583 -3.48 -0.40 3.05
C SER A 583 -3.41 -0.29 1.52
N VAL A 584 -2.51 0.54 1.01
CA VAL A 584 -2.19 0.68 -0.42
C VAL A 584 -0.75 0.27 -0.61
N VAL A 585 -0.49 -0.66 -1.52
CA VAL A 585 0.88 -1.10 -1.80
C VAL A 585 1.29 -0.58 -3.17
N VAL A 586 2.49 0.00 -3.23
CA VAL A 586 3.21 0.28 -4.48
C VAL A 586 4.42 -0.63 -4.50
N ALA A 587 4.39 -1.65 -5.35
CA ALA A 587 5.46 -2.61 -5.49
C ALA A 587 6.26 -2.34 -6.77
N PHE A 588 7.55 -2.04 -6.63
CA PHE A 588 8.48 -1.88 -7.76
C PHE A 588 9.21 -3.21 -8.02
N GLY A 589 9.07 -3.74 -9.23
CA GLY A 589 9.75 -4.95 -9.69
C GLY A 589 11.20 -4.69 -10.10
N LYS A 590 11.92 -5.76 -10.46
CA LYS A 590 13.32 -5.68 -10.91
C LYS A 590 13.42 -4.83 -12.21
N PRO A 591 14.47 -4.02 -12.40
CA PRO A 591 14.69 -3.30 -13.65
C PRO A 591 14.82 -4.26 -14.83
N LEU A 592 14.17 -3.90 -15.94
CA LEU A 592 14.17 -4.63 -17.19
C LEU A 592 14.89 -3.82 -18.29
N PRO A 593 15.45 -4.50 -19.31
CA PRO A 593 15.96 -3.85 -20.51
C PRO A 593 14.90 -2.97 -21.22
N LYS A 594 15.32 -1.91 -21.92
CA LYS A 594 14.39 -0.96 -22.57
C LYS A 594 13.60 -1.58 -23.73
N ASP A 595 14.14 -2.63 -24.33
CA ASP A 595 13.60 -3.43 -25.43
C ASP A 595 12.65 -4.55 -24.95
N THR A 596 12.26 -4.55 -23.68
CA THR A 596 11.31 -5.53 -23.15
C THR A 596 9.95 -5.39 -23.84
N PRO A 597 9.43 -6.45 -24.49
CA PRO A 597 8.15 -6.42 -25.19
C PRO A 597 6.96 -6.45 -24.21
N ALA A 598 5.80 -5.96 -24.66
CA ALA A 598 4.62 -5.75 -23.82
C ALA A 598 4.10 -7.01 -23.11
N ASP A 599 4.17 -8.17 -23.76
CA ASP A 599 3.73 -9.46 -23.23
C ASP A 599 4.64 -9.93 -22.07
N VAL A 600 5.96 -9.78 -22.20
CA VAL A 600 6.93 -10.07 -21.13
C VAL A 600 6.72 -9.09 -19.97
N LEU A 601 6.57 -7.80 -20.26
CA LEU A 601 6.30 -6.78 -19.24
C LEU A 601 5.03 -7.11 -18.44
N LYS A 602 3.95 -7.50 -19.13
CA LYS A 602 2.68 -7.87 -18.51
C LYS A 602 2.84 -9.06 -17.56
N ARG A 603 3.58 -10.10 -17.97
CA ARG A 603 3.94 -11.25 -17.11
C ARG A 603 4.70 -10.82 -15.86
N ARG A 604 5.72 -9.97 -15.99
CA ARG A 604 6.49 -9.46 -14.84
C ARG A 604 5.64 -8.65 -13.86
N ILE A 605 4.61 -7.93 -14.34
CA ILE A 605 3.66 -7.23 -13.47
C ILE A 605 2.75 -8.22 -12.72
N PHE A 606 2.31 -9.32 -13.35
CA PHE A 606 1.57 -10.39 -12.66
C PHE A 606 2.41 -11.04 -11.55
N GLU A 607 3.70 -11.30 -11.77
CA GLU A 607 4.59 -11.79 -10.71
C GLU A 607 4.69 -10.79 -9.53
N GLN A 608 4.79 -9.48 -9.81
CA GLN A 608 4.74 -8.47 -8.75
C GLN A 608 3.40 -8.45 -8.01
N ALA A 609 2.29 -8.69 -8.74
CA ALA A 609 0.97 -8.82 -8.14
C ALA A 609 0.93 -9.99 -7.15
N THR A 610 1.46 -11.16 -7.51
CA THR A 610 1.52 -12.35 -6.64
C THR A 610 2.23 -12.05 -5.32
N ARG A 611 3.42 -11.45 -5.37
CA ARG A 611 4.18 -11.05 -4.17
C ARG A 611 3.42 -10.05 -3.31
N SER A 612 2.79 -9.07 -3.95
CA SER A 612 2.01 -8.05 -3.23
C SER A 612 0.76 -8.63 -2.58
N TRP A 613 0.14 -9.66 -3.18
CA TRP A 613 -1.04 -10.33 -2.65
C TRP A 613 -0.71 -11.31 -1.53
N GLN A 614 0.36 -12.10 -1.63
CA GLN A 614 0.77 -13.01 -0.55
C GLN A 614 0.91 -12.26 0.79
N ARG A 615 1.66 -11.16 0.82
CA ARG A 615 1.81 -10.31 2.03
C ARG A 615 0.50 -9.68 2.51
N ALA A 616 -0.45 -9.47 1.61
CA ALA A 616 -1.75 -8.93 1.97
C ALA A 616 -2.62 -9.92 2.72
N MET A 617 -2.51 -11.20 2.33
CA MET A 617 -3.31 -12.27 2.90
C MET A 617 -2.85 -12.61 4.31
N ASP A 618 -1.66 -12.16 4.72
CA ASP A 618 -1.18 -12.27 6.10
C ASP A 618 -2.03 -11.47 7.09
N GLU A 619 -2.71 -10.42 6.63
CA GLU A 619 -3.55 -9.55 7.46
C GLU A 619 -5.02 -9.97 7.49
N LEU A 620 -5.42 -11.01 6.74
CA LEU A 620 -6.82 -11.43 6.65
C LEU A 620 -7.22 -12.37 7.80
N PRO A 621 -8.47 -12.27 8.29
CA PRO A 621 -8.98 -13.15 9.34
C PRO A 621 -9.29 -14.56 8.83
N THR A 622 -9.52 -15.50 9.75
CA THR A 622 -10.05 -16.83 9.43
C THR A 622 -11.44 -16.74 8.81
N LEU A 623 -11.87 -17.80 8.10
CA LEU A 623 -13.20 -17.86 7.47
C LEU A 623 -14.34 -17.59 8.47
N PRO A 624 -14.38 -18.21 9.68
CA PRO A 624 -15.45 -17.93 10.63
C PRO A 624 -15.43 -16.50 11.16
N ASP A 625 -14.26 -15.94 11.45
CA ASP A 625 -14.13 -14.57 11.93
C ASP A 625 -14.60 -13.57 10.88
N ALA A 626 -14.28 -13.78 9.60
CA ALA A 626 -14.78 -12.99 8.50
C ALA A 626 -16.30 -13.11 8.34
N TRP A 627 -16.87 -14.32 8.50
CA TRP A 627 -18.30 -14.52 8.41
C TRP A 627 -19.05 -13.77 9.51
N ILE A 628 -18.56 -13.83 10.75
CA ILE A 628 -19.12 -13.08 11.88
C ILE A 628 -19.11 -11.58 11.57
N GLN A 629 -18.01 -11.04 11.03
CA GLN A 629 -17.93 -9.63 10.63
C GLN A 629 -19.00 -9.27 9.59
N SER A 630 -19.21 -10.11 8.58
CA SER A 630 -20.20 -9.89 7.53
C SER A 630 -21.64 -9.93 8.07
N VAL A 631 -21.94 -10.87 8.97
CA VAL A 631 -23.25 -10.94 9.65
C VAL A 631 -23.49 -9.70 10.51
N LYS A 632 -22.47 -9.19 11.23
CA LYS A 632 -22.60 -7.98 12.06
C LYS A 632 -22.86 -6.71 11.24
N ARG A 633 -22.42 -6.64 9.98
CA ARG A 633 -22.70 -5.49 9.10
C ARG A 633 -24.18 -5.42 8.71
N ARG A 634 -24.79 -6.56 8.39
CA ARG A 634 -26.18 -6.64 7.94
C ARG A 634 -26.93 -7.86 8.52
N PRO A 635 -27.28 -7.85 9.81
CA PRO A 635 -27.81 -9.02 10.51
C PRO A 635 -29.21 -9.45 10.05
N SER A 636 -29.99 -8.55 9.45
CA SER A 636 -31.38 -8.80 9.03
C SER A 636 -31.51 -9.15 7.55
N ASP A 637 -30.45 -9.03 6.75
CA ASP A 637 -30.49 -9.34 5.31
C ASP A 637 -30.64 -10.85 5.10
N LEU A 638 -31.25 -11.24 3.97
CA LEU A 638 -31.31 -12.64 3.55
C LEU A 638 -29.88 -13.18 3.40
N ALA A 639 -29.60 -14.32 4.02
CA ALA A 639 -28.28 -14.97 3.91
C ALA A 639 -28.37 -16.34 3.26
N LEU A 640 -29.39 -17.13 3.60
CA LEU A 640 -29.49 -18.51 3.17
C LEU A 640 -30.95 -18.86 2.86
N ALA A 641 -31.20 -19.41 1.69
CA ALA A 641 -32.48 -19.97 1.30
C ALA A 641 -32.27 -21.35 0.69
N ASP A 642 -33.31 -22.17 0.68
CA ASP A 642 -33.33 -23.47 0.02
C ASP A 642 -34.68 -23.61 -0.66
N THR A 643 -34.72 -24.33 -1.78
CA THR A 643 -35.95 -24.75 -2.45
C THR A 643 -36.95 -25.47 -1.54
N LEU A 644 -36.46 -26.19 -0.52
CA LEU A 644 -37.29 -27.02 0.36
C LEU A 644 -37.54 -26.41 1.75
N GLY A 645 -36.78 -25.38 2.13
CA GLY A 645 -36.74 -24.85 3.50
C GLY A 645 -37.22 -23.40 3.62
N ARG A 646 -37.37 -22.93 4.87
CA ARG A 646 -37.64 -21.52 5.14
C ARG A 646 -36.36 -20.69 4.94
N PRO A 647 -36.43 -19.51 4.29
CA PRO A 647 -35.29 -18.61 4.18
C PRO A 647 -34.85 -18.09 5.56
N LEU A 648 -33.55 -17.96 5.74
CA LEU A 648 -32.88 -17.48 6.95
C LEU A 648 -32.16 -16.17 6.66
N ASN A 649 -32.31 -15.21 7.57
CA ASN A 649 -31.46 -14.02 7.57
C ASN A 649 -30.07 -14.32 8.15
N ALA A 650 -29.14 -13.38 7.98
CA ALA A 650 -27.75 -13.52 8.41
C ALA A 650 -27.60 -13.87 9.90
N SER A 651 -28.36 -13.18 10.78
CA SER A 651 -28.32 -13.47 12.22
C SER A 651 -28.82 -14.88 12.55
N GLN A 652 -29.91 -15.32 11.90
CA GLN A 652 -30.48 -16.65 12.10
C GLN A 652 -29.52 -17.76 11.61
N ALA A 653 -28.90 -17.59 10.44
CA ALA A 653 -27.94 -18.54 9.90
C ALA A 653 -26.70 -18.69 10.80
N LEU A 654 -26.16 -17.57 11.30
CA LEU A 654 -25.04 -17.60 12.25
C LEU A 654 -25.45 -18.23 13.59
N THR A 655 -26.62 -17.87 14.14
CA THR A 655 -27.12 -18.47 15.39
C THR A 655 -27.27 -19.98 15.26
N ALA A 656 -27.86 -20.48 14.17
CA ALA A 656 -27.99 -21.91 13.92
C ALA A 656 -26.62 -22.60 13.86
N SER A 657 -25.65 -21.99 13.19
CA SER A 657 -24.29 -22.53 13.06
C SER A 657 -23.52 -22.52 14.37
N LEU A 658 -23.69 -21.50 15.22
CA LEU A 658 -23.09 -21.43 16.56
C LEU A 658 -23.64 -22.51 17.50
N LEU A 659 -24.95 -22.74 17.47
CA LEU A 659 -25.60 -23.78 18.26
C LEU A 659 -25.11 -25.16 17.83
N LEU A 660 -25.00 -25.40 16.52
CA LEU A 660 -24.48 -26.64 15.96
C LEU A 660 -22.97 -26.80 16.27
N ALA A 661 -22.16 -25.73 16.18
CA ALA A 661 -20.72 -25.77 16.48
C ALA A 661 -20.45 -26.27 17.90
N LYS A 662 -21.28 -25.85 18.88
CA LYS A 662 -21.19 -26.33 20.26
C LYS A 662 -21.41 -27.85 20.36
N ARG A 663 -22.30 -28.42 19.54
CA ARG A 663 -22.55 -29.87 19.48
C ARG A 663 -21.45 -30.61 18.73
N VAL A 664 -21.00 -30.08 17.58
CA VAL A 664 -19.88 -30.65 16.81
C VAL A 664 -18.66 -30.84 17.71
N ARG A 665 -18.31 -29.81 18.50
CA ARG A 665 -17.19 -29.89 19.45
C ARG A 665 -17.39 -30.93 20.56
N LYS A 666 -18.62 -31.12 21.04
CA LYS A 666 -18.92 -32.07 22.11
C LYS A 666 -18.91 -33.52 21.60
N LEU A 667 -19.40 -33.74 20.39
CA LEU A 667 -19.62 -35.06 19.82
C LEU A 667 -18.42 -35.59 19.04
N ASN A 668 -17.61 -34.71 18.43
CA ASN A 668 -16.40 -35.13 17.71
C ASN A 668 -15.12 -34.74 18.49
N PRO A 669 -14.41 -35.71 19.10
CA PRO A 669 -13.14 -35.42 19.76
C PRO A 669 -12.02 -35.11 18.76
N GLY A 670 -12.00 -35.74 17.59
CA GLY A 670 -10.97 -35.59 16.55
C GLY A 670 -10.92 -34.22 15.89
N GLN A 671 -9.82 -33.91 15.19
CA GLN A 671 -9.67 -32.62 14.49
C GLN A 671 -10.48 -32.55 13.18
N ASN A 672 -10.57 -33.67 12.47
CA ASN A 672 -11.28 -33.77 11.20
C ASN A 672 -12.74 -34.22 11.44
N VAL A 673 -13.68 -33.58 10.76
CA VAL A 673 -15.11 -33.89 10.83
C VAL A 673 -15.61 -34.31 9.46
N GLY A 674 -16.15 -35.53 9.36
CA GLY A 674 -16.77 -36.02 8.14
C GLY A 674 -18.18 -35.45 7.97
N LEU A 675 -18.48 -34.92 6.78
CA LEU A 675 -19.78 -34.37 6.44
C LEU A 675 -20.31 -35.06 5.18
N LEU A 676 -21.44 -35.74 5.32
CA LEU A 676 -22.14 -36.43 4.22
C LEU A 676 -23.47 -35.72 3.97
N LEU A 677 -23.41 -34.54 3.35
CA LEU A 677 -24.57 -33.66 3.19
C LEU A 677 -24.64 -33.07 1.77
N PRO A 678 -25.85 -32.88 1.22
CA PRO A 678 -26.02 -32.22 -0.07
C PRO A 678 -25.99 -30.69 0.08
N THR A 679 -25.95 -30.00 -1.06
CA THR A 679 -26.01 -28.53 -1.12
C THR A 679 -27.39 -28.03 -0.70
N SER A 680 -27.52 -27.76 0.59
CA SER A 680 -28.77 -27.42 1.28
C SER A 680 -28.50 -26.43 2.39
N SER A 681 -29.54 -25.81 2.95
CA SER A 681 -29.35 -24.93 4.12
C SER A 681 -28.67 -25.67 5.29
N GLY A 682 -29.04 -26.93 5.53
CA GLY A 682 -28.43 -27.76 6.58
C GLY A 682 -26.96 -28.07 6.31
N GLY A 683 -26.60 -28.42 5.06
CA GLY A 683 -25.22 -28.67 4.64
C GLY A 683 -24.31 -27.45 4.83
N VAL A 684 -24.80 -26.27 4.44
CA VAL A 684 -24.08 -25.01 4.61
C VAL A 684 -23.88 -24.66 6.09
N ILE A 685 -24.92 -24.80 6.92
CA ILE A 685 -24.85 -24.57 8.37
C ILE A 685 -23.87 -25.55 9.02
N ALA A 686 -23.87 -26.82 8.62
CA ALA A 686 -22.94 -27.83 9.13
C ALA A 686 -21.48 -27.51 8.78
N ASN A 687 -21.19 -27.12 7.53
CA ASN A 687 -19.86 -26.69 7.13
C ASN A 687 -19.35 -25.52 7.98
N MET A 688 -20.17 -24.47 8.14
CA MET A 688 -19.75 -23.31 8.94
C MET A 688 -19.66 -23.62 10.43
N ALA A 689 -20.53 -24.49 10.96
CA ALA A 689 -20.48 -24.94 12.34
C ALA A 689 -19.18 -25.69 12.66
N THR A 690 -18.72 -26.53 11.74
CA THR A 690 -17.42 -27.23 11.85
C THR A 690 -16.26 -26.24 11.95
N LEU A 691 -16.22 -25.24 11.06
CA LEU A 691 -15.16 -24.22 11.10
C LEU A 691 -15.23 -23.36 12.37
N LEU A 692 -16.43 -22.95 12.79
CA LEU A 692 -16.66 -22.20 14.04
C LEU A 692 -16.20 -23.00 15.28
N ALA A 693 -16.34 -24.33 15.25
CA ALA A 693 -15.88 -25.23 16.30
C ALA A 693 -14.35 -25.38 16.36
N GLY A 694 -13.60 -24.81 15.40
CA GLY A 694 -12.14 -24.95 15.29
C GLY A 694 -11.69 -26.28 14.68
N LYS A 695 -12.58 -26.95 13.92
CA LYS A 695 -12.35 -28.27 13.33
C LYS A 695 -12.15 -28.17 11.81
N THR A 696 -11.50 -29.16 11.23
CA THR A 696 -11.28 -29.29 9.78
C THR A 696 -12.50 -29.93 9.14
N LEU A 697 -13.07 -29.30 8.11
CA LEU A 697 -14.20 -29.86 7.37
C LEU A 697 -13.72 -30.88 6.32
N VAL A 698 -14.39 -32.03 6.25
CA VAL A 698 -14.14 -33.06 5.25
C VAL A 698 -15.48 -33.46 4.63
N ASN A 699 -15.83 -32.81 3.52
CA ASN A 699 -17.05 -33.14 2.77
C ASN A 699 -16.82 -34.40 1.94
N LEU A 700 -17.59 -35.44 2.23
CA LEU A 700 -17.46 -36.76 1.61
C LEU A 700 -18.15 -36.76 0.24
N ASN A 701 -17.45 -37.29 -0.77
CA ASN A 701 -17.97 -37.41 -2.12
C ASN A 701 -18.96 -38.58 -2.22
N TYR A 702 -20.24 -38.31 -1.93
CA TYR A 702 -21.32 -39.30 -2.02
C TYR A 702 -21.63 -39.81 -3.44
N THR A 703 -20.86 -39.38 -4.44
CA THR A 703 -20.95 -39.86 -5.81
C THR A 703 -19.77 -40.73 -6.23
N ALA A 704 -18.77 -40.87 -5.35
CA ALA A 704 -17.68 -41.82 -5.54
C ALA A 704 -18.12 -43.23 -5.12
N ASP A 705 -17.36 -44.24 -5.58
CA ASP A 705 -17.57 -45.60 -5.15
C ASP A 705 -17.28 -45.80 -3.64
N GLN A 706 -17.75 -46.92 -3.10
CA GLN A 706 -17.63 -47.21 -1.68
C GLN A 706 -16.15 -47.33 -1.25
N ALA A 707 -15.29 -47.87 -2.11
CA ALA A 707 -13.86 -48.02 -1.85
C ALA A 707 -13.14 -46.67 -1.70
N ALA A 708 -13.42 -45.70 -2.58
CA ALA A 708 -12.86 -44.35 -2.49
C ALA A 708 -13.36 -43.62 -1.24
N LEU A 709 -14.64 -43.77 -0.89
CA LEU A 709 -15.20 -43.19 0.33
C LEU A 709 -14.56 -43.79 1.60
N SER A 710 -14.40 -45.12 1.66
CA SER A 710 -13.71 -45.79 2.77
C SER A 710 -12.25 -45.36 2.87
N SER A 711 -11.56 -45.22 1.73
CA SER A 711 -10.19 -44.69 1.69
C SER A 711 -10.12 -43.26 2.24
N ALA A 712 -11.04 -42.38 1.84
CA ALA A 712 -11.11 -41.02 2.33
C ALA A 712 -11.36 -40.94 3.85
N LEU A 713 -12.29 -41.75 4.36
CA LEU A 713 -12.58 -41.86 5.79
C LEU A 713 -11.35 -42.32 6.60
N SER A 714 -10.59 -43.27 6.06
CA SER A 714 -9.37 -43.77 6.69
C SER A 714 -8.23 -42.76 6.64
N GLN A 715 -7.94 -42.17 5.48
CA GLN A 715 -6.85 -41.21 5.29
C GLN A 715 -7.04 -39.95 6.16
N ALA A 716 -8.28 -39.47 6.27
CA ALA A 716 -8.61 -38.30 7.10
C ALA A 716 -8.92 -38.65 8.56
N GLU A 717 -8.72 -39.90 8.98
CA GLU A 717 -8.91 -40.38 10.36
C GLU A 717 -10.30 -40.01 10.92
N ILE A 718 -11.33 -40.12 10.09
CA ILE A 718 -12.68 -39.71 10.47
C ILE A 718 -13.28 -40.72 11.45
N THR A 719 -13.67 -40.23 12.63
CA THR A 719 -14.37 -41.01 13.67
C THR A 719 -15.88 -40.72 13.72
N THR A 720 -16.27 -39.49 13.39
CA THR A 720 -17.64 -39.00 13.48
C THR A 720 -18.08 -38.40 12.14
N VAL A 721 -19.26 -38.81 11.65
CA VAL A 721 -19.85 -38.33 10.41
C VAL A 721 -21.20 -37.68 10.68
N PHE A 722 -21.37 -36.43 10.25
CA PHE A 722 -22.66 -35.74 10.31
C PHE A 722 -23.39 -35.87 8.97
N THR A 723 -24.65 -36.25 9.03
CA THR A 723 -25.51 -36.48 7.86
C THR A 723 -26.96 -36.08 8.17
N SER A 724 -27.88 -36.26 7.22
CA SER A 724 -29.32 -36.08 7.44
C SER A 724 -30.09 -37.35 7.12
N GLN A 725 -31.12 -37.67 7.92
CA GLN A 725 -31.90 -38.89 7.74
C GLN A 725 -32.57 -38.91 6.36
N ARG A 726 -33.03 -37.74 5.91
CA ARG A 726 -33.62 -37.58 4.57
C ARG A 726 -32.61 -37.86 3.47
N PHE A 727 -31.35 -37.45 3.63
CA PHE A 727 -30.34 -37.66 2.61
C PHE A 727 -29.84 -39.09 2.57
N VAL A 728 -29.66 -39.74 3.73
CA VAL A 728 -29.32 -41.17 3.80
C VAL A 728 -30.33 -42.02 3.02
N LYS A 729 -31.63 -41.81 3.24
CA LYS A 729 -32.68 -42.50 2.47
C LYS A 729 -32.55 -42.28 0.95
N LYS A 730 -32.16 -41.08 0.52
CA LYS A 730 -31.95 -40.76 -0.91
C LYS A 730 -30.70 -41.46 -1.47
N LEU A 731 -29.65 -41.66 -0.66
CA LEU A 731 -28.44 -42.38 -1.05
C LEU A 731 -28.69 -43.89 -1.13
N GLU A 732 -29.44 -44.45 -0.18
CA GLU A 732 -29.86 -45.86 -0.19
C GLU A 732 -30.71 -46.17 -1.44
N GLN A 733 -31.62 -45.25 -1.82
CA GLN A 733 -32.39 -45.35 -3.08
C GLN A 733 -31.51 -45.29 -4.35
N ARG A 734 -30.30 -44.73 -4.26
CA ARG A 734 -29.31 -44.70 -5.35
C ARG A 734 -28.35 -45.89 -5.31
N GLY A 735 -28.57 -46.86 -4.43
CA GLY A 735 -27.77 -48.08 -4.32
C GLY A 735 -26.53 -47.96 -3.44
N LEU A 736 -26.36 -46.88 -2.66
CA LEU A 736 -25.22 -46.72 -1.76
C LEU A 736 -25.58 -47.22 -0.35
N ASP A 737 -24.93 -48.28 0.12
CA ASP A 737 -25.09 -48.80 1.48
C ASP A 737 -24.34 -47.94 2.51
N VAL A 738 -25.04 -46.94 3.04
CA VAL A 738 -24.50 -46.00 4.03
C VAL A 738 -24.18 -46.71 5.36
N ASN A 739 -24.95 -47.75 5.73
CA ASN A 739 -24.77 -48.46 7.00
C ASN A 739 -23.47 -49.25 7.01
N GLN A 740 -23.17 -49.94 5.90
CA GLN A 740 -21.91 -50.63 5.73
C GLN A 740 -20.74 -49.64 5.64
N LEU A 741 -20.88 -48.57 4.86
CA LEU A 741 -19.83 -47.56 4.68
C LEU A 741 -19.42 -46.90 6.00
N LEU A 742 -20.38 -46.62 6.88
CA LEU A 742 -20.17 -45.94 8.15
C LEU A 742 -20.06 -46.91 9.34
N SER A 743 -19.90 -48.20 9.08
CA SER A 743 -19.72 -49.21 10.14
C SER A 743 -18.51 -48.89 11.01
N GLY A 744 -18.69 -48.96 12.33
CA GLY A 744 -17.67 -48.60 13.31
C GLY A 744 -17.41 -47.09 13.46
N LYS A 745 -18.21 -46.22 12.82
CA LYS A 745 -18.15 -44.76 12.97
C LYS A 745 -19.36 -44.23 13.73
N GLN A 746 -19.18 -43.11 14.42
CA GLN A 746 -20.30 -42.42 15.06
C GLN A 746 -21.07 -41.59 14.02
N VAL A 747 -22.28 -42.01 13.68
CA VAL A 747 -23.16 -41.26 12.77
C VAL A 747 -24.07 -40.34 13.57
N VAL A 748 -24.11 -39.07 13.20
CA VAL A 748 -24.92 -38.04 13.87
C VAL A 748 -25.84 -37.38 12.86
N PHE A 749 -27.15 -37.46 13.11
CA PHE A 749 -28.15 -36.83 12.25
C PHE A 749 -28.44 -35.38 12.68
N LEU A 750 -28.48 -34.46 11.71
CA LEU A 750 -28.76 -33.05 11.98
C LEU A 750 -30.16 -32.83 12.58
N GLU A 751 -31.14 -33.63 12.19
CA GLU A 751 -32.50 -33.60 12.73
C GLU A 751 -32.52 -33.89 14.24
N ASP A 752 -31.78 -34.91 14.67
CA ASP A 752 -31.69 -35.29 16.09
C ASP A 752 -31.01 -34.18 16.90
N LEU A 753 -29.95 -33.57 16.38
CA LEU A 753 -29.28 -32.45 17.04
C LEU A 753 -30.21 -31.26 17.23
N GLN A 754 -31.10 -30.99 16.27
CA GLN A 754 -32.05 -29.89 16.37
C GLN A 754 -32.99 -30.05 17.58
N THR A 755 -33.38 -31.28 17.91
CA THR A 755 -34.24 -31.58 19.09
C THR A 755 -33.54 -31.32 20.42
N THR A 756 -32.20 -31.44 20.46
CA THR A 756 -31.41 -31.19 21.68
C THR A 756 -31.23 -29.70 22.02
N ILE A 757 -31.72 -28.78 21.18
CA ILE A 757 -31.52 -27.33 21.33
C ILE A 757 -32.74 -26.71 22.02
N GLY A 758 -32.58 -26.35 23.29
CA GLY A 758 -33.62 -25.68 24.07
C GLY A 758 -33.92 -24.25 23.61
N HIS A 759 -35.15 -23.78 23.85
CA HIS A 759 -35.60 -22.44 23.46
C HIS A 759 -34.76 -21.31 24.10
N ALA A 760 -34.41 -21.45 25.39
CA ALA A 760 -33.60 -20.45 26.10
C ALA A 760 -32.18 -20.33 25.52
N GLU A 761 -31.56 -21.46 25.14
CA GLU A 761 -30.23 -21.47 24.50
C GLU A 761 -30.26 -20.81 23.11
N ARG A 762 -31.33 -21.07 22.34
CA ARG A 762 -31.53 -20.45 21.03
C ARG A 762 -31.71 -18.94 21.14
N LEU A 763 -32.55 -18.49 22.07
CA LEU A 763 -32.82 -17.07 22.29
C LEU A 763 -31.58 -16.34 22.81
N SER A 764 -30.85 -16.91 23.78
CA SER A 764 -29.64 -16.28 24.32
C SER A 764 -28.53 -16.18 23.28
N THR A 765 -28.33 -17.21 22.45
CA THR A 765 -27.35 -17.17 21.36
C THR A 765 -27.74 -16.16 20.28
N TRP A 766 -29.02 -16.07 19.95
CA TRP A 766 -29.53 -15.06 19.00
C TRP A 766 -29.34 -13.63 19.52
N LEU A 767 -29.66 -13.38 20.79
CA LEU A 767 -29.41 -12.10 21.45
C LEU A 767 -27.92 -11.77 21.46
N ALA A 768 -27.06 -12.75 21.75
CA ALA A 768 -25.62 -12.57 21.71
C ALA A 768 -25.12 -12.14 20.33
N VAL A 769 -25.57 -12.81 19.26
CA VAL A 769 -25.24 -12.44 17.87
C VAL A 769 -25.67 -11.01 17.53
N ARG A 770 -26.86 -10.60 18.00
CA ARG A 770 -27.42 -9.29 17.68
C ARG A 770 -26.76 -8.15 18.48
N ILE A 771 -26.57 -8.35 19.78
CA ILE A 771 -26.19 -7.30 20.74
C ILE A 771 -24.66 -7.21 20.92
N LEU A 772 -23.95 -8.33 21.05
CA LEU A 772 -22.53 -8.29 21.40
C LEU A 772 -21.70 -7.64 20.28
N PRO A 773 -20.65 -6.86 20.63
CA PRO A 773 -19.71 -6.36 19.64
C PRO A 773 -18.93 -7.51 19.00
N THR A 774 -18.50 -7.32 17.76
CA THR A 774 -17.86 -8.36 16.92
C THR A 774 -16.72 -9.07 17.64
N TRP A 775 -15.81 -8.32 18.27
CA TRP A 775 -14.64 -8.88 18.95
C TRP A 775 -15.00 -9.81 20.13
N LEU A 776 -16.08 -9.51 20.86
CA LEU A 776 -16.52 -10.31 22.00
C LEU A 776 -17.24 -11.56 21.52
N LEU A 777 -18.07 -11.44 20.47
CA LEU A 777 -18.74 -12.57 19.84
C LEU A 777 -17.72 -13.58 19.28
N GLN A 778 -16.68 -13.09 18.59
CA GLN A 778 -15.57 -13.92 18.10
C GLN A 778 -14.87 -14.63 19.27
N ARG A 779 -14.49 -13.92 20.33
CA ARG A 779 -13.80 -14.49 21.49
C ARG A 779 -14.62 -15.55 22.23
N CYS A 780 -15.94 -15.38 22.32
CA CYS A 780 -16.82 -16.32 23.03
C CYS A 780 -17.13 -17.57 22.21
N PHE A 781 -17.32 -17.43 20.90
CA PHE A 781 -17.96 -18.45 20.08
C PHE A 781 -17.10 -19.02 18.95
N CYS A 782 -16.07 -18.29 18.49
CA CYS A 782 -15.13 -18.79 17.49
C CYS A 782 -13.94 -19.47 18.18
N ARG A 783 -13.49 -20.61 17.64
CA ARG A 783 -12.27 -21.30 18.11
C ARG A 783 -11.18 -21.41 17.04
N SER A 784 -11.49 -21.03 15.80
CA SER A 784 -10.50 -20.97 14.72
C SER A 784 -9.93 -19.55 14.60
N HIS A 785 -8.70 -19.38 15.06
CA HIS A 785 -7.97 -18.11 14.98
C HIS A 785 -6.65 -18.20 14.21
N ASP A 786 -6.19 -19.42 13.89
CA ASP A 786 -5.00 -19.62 13.06
C ASP A 786 -5.40 -19.64 11.58
N THR A 787 -4.87 -18.68 10.83
CA THR A 787 -5.13 -18.55 9.39
C THR A 787 -4.41 -19.60 8.56
N ASP A 788 -3.31 -20.16 9.07
CA ASP A 788 -2.52 -21.18 8.40
C ASP A 788 -3.00 -22.60 8.73
N ALA A 789 -3.89 -22.78 9.70
CA ALA A 789 -4.53 -24.06 9.97
C ALA A 789 -5.39 -24.54 8.78
N THR A 790 -5.39 -25.86 8.55
CA THR A 790 -6.23 -26.52 7.54
C THR A 790 -7.70 -26.32 7.89
N ALA A 791 -8.42 -25.62 7.01
CA ALA A 791 -9.84 -25.38 7.13
C ALA A 791 -10.66 -26.53 6.49
N ALA A 792 -10.21 -27.03 5.35
CA ALA A 792 -10.89 -28.07 4.59
C ALA A 792 -9.92 -29.09 4.00
N ILE A 793 -10.35 -30.35 3.98
CA ILE A 793 -9.71 -31.41 3.21
C ILE A 793 -10.73 -31.88 2.16
N LEU A 794 -10.37 -31.75 0.89
CA LEU A 794 -11.20 -32.20 -0.22
C LEU A 794 -10.50 -33.34 -0.96
N PHE A 795 -11.21 -34.44 -1.15
CA PHE A 795 -10.67 -35.60 -1.85
C PHE A 795 -10.84 -35.43 -3.36
N SER A 796 -9.71 -35.36 -4.09
CA SER A 796 -9.71 -35.40 -5.55
C SER A 796 -9.67 -36.84 -6.05
N SER A 797 -10.49 -37.14 -7.06
CA SER A 797 -10.43 -38.39 -7.82
C SER A 797 -9.18 -38.33 -8.70
N GLY A 798 -8.09 -38.94 -8.26
CA GLY A 798 -6.91 -39.11 -9.10
C GLY A 798 -7.27 -39.97 -10.31
N SER A 799 -6.71 -39.67 -11.48
CA SER A 799 -6.94 -40.44 -12.72
C SER A 799 -6.39 -41.87 -12.66
N GLU A 800 -5.51 -42.19 -11.70
CA GLU A 800 -4.81 -43.48 -11.63
C GLU A 800 -4.48 -43.90 -10.16
N GLY A 801 -5.48 -43.92 -9.25
CA GLY A 801 -5.29 -44.49 -7.90
C GLY A 801 -6.27 -44.02 -6.82
N ALA A 802 -5.99 -44.40 -5.57
CA ALA A 802 -6.78 -44.00 -4.40
C ALA A 802 -6.92 -42.46 -4.30
N PRO A 803 -8.10 -41.95 -3.85
CA PRO A 803 -8.37 -40.51 -3.81
C PRO A 803 -7.37 -39.79 -2.90
N LYS A 804 -6.99 -38.57 -3.29
CA LYS A 804 -5.96 -37.79 -2.58
C LYS A 804 -6.62 -36.65 -1.81
N GLY A 805 -6.33 -36.53 -0.51
CA GLY A 805 -6.83 -35.44 0.31
C GLY A 805 -6.05 -34.14 0.07
N VAL A 806 -6.66 -33.13 -0.54
CA VAL A 806 -6.05 -31.81 -0.73
C VAL A 806 -6.28 -30.95 0.50
N MET A 807 -5.22 -30.47 1.15
CA MET A 807 -5.30 -29.62 2.34
C MET A 807 -5.40 -28.14 1.99
N LEU A 808 -6.51 -27.52 2.37
CA LEU A 808 -6.81 -26.11 2.14
C LEU A 808 -6.87 -25.36 3.47
N SER A 809 -6.04 -24.33 3.62
CA SER A 809 -6.00 -23.50 4.83
C SER A 809 -7.08 -22.42 4.81
N HIS A 810 -7.33 -21.82 5.97
CA HIS A 810 -8.18 -20.64 6.04
C HIS A 810 -7.65 -19.52 5.11
N ARG A 811 -6.32 -19.33 5.07
CA ARG A 811 -5.66 -18.29 4.26
C ARG A 811 -5.87 -18.50 2.76
N ASN A 812 -5.64 -19.70 2.21
CA ASN A 812 -5.74 -19.91 0.77
C ASN A 812 -7.19 -19.86 0.25
N LEU A 813 -8.16 -20.39 1.01
CA LEU A 813 -9.58 -20.22 0.72
C LEU A 813 -10.01 -18.76 0.78
N MET A 814 -9.58 -18.03 1.82
CA MET A 814 -9.87 -16.60 1.94
C MET A 814 -9.29 -15.80 0.76
N ALA A 815 -8.07 -16.11 0.35
CA ALA A 815 -7.44 -15.49 -0.80
C ALA A 815 -8.28 -15.69 -2.06
N ASN A 816 -8.67 -16.93 -2.37
CA ASN A 816 -9.47 -17.23 -3.56
C ASN A 816 -10.85 -16.55 -3.52
N ILE A 817 -11.49 -16.47 -2.34
CA ILE A 817 -12.74 -15.72 -2.14
C ILE A 817 -12.55 -14.24 -2.47
N LYS A 818 -11.50 -13.60 -1.95
CA LYS A 818 -11.24 -12.17 -2.21
C LYS A 818 -10.91 -11.91 -3.67
N GLN A 819 -10.06 -12.74 -4.27
CA GLN A 819 -9.72 -12.68 -5.69
C GLN A 819 -10.96 -12.81 -6.58
N THR A 820 -11.81 -13.80 -6.31
CA THR A 820 -13.04 -14.05 -7.08
C THR A 820 -14.06 -12.92 -6.90
N SER A 821 -14.25 -12.42 -5.68
CA SER A 821 -15.15 -11.28 -5.42
C SER A 821 -14.68 -9.99 -6.12
N ASP A 822 -13.36 -9.77 -6.19
CA ASP A 822 -12.78 -8.60 -6.84
C ASP A 822 -13.02 -8.61 -8.36
N VAL A 823 -12.89 -9.78 -9.03
CA VAL A 823 -13.14 -9.91 -10.48
C VAL A 823 -14.62 -9.97 -10.84
N LEU A 824 -15.47 -10.56 -9.99
CA LEU A 824 -16.92 -10.54 -10.17
C LEU A 824 -17.51 -9.13 -9.98
N ASN A 825 -16.70 -8.19 -9.45
CA ASN A 825 -17.08 -6.83 -9.10
C ASN A 825 -18.41 -6.81 -8.33
N THR A 826 -18.46 -7.62 -7.26
CA THR A 826 -19.67 -7.97 -6.50
C THR A 826 -20.62 -6.79 -6.33
N GLN A 827 -21.88 -6.96 -6.70
CA GLN A 827 -22.92 -5.93 -6.72
C GLN A 827 -23.84 -6.04 -5.50
N SER A 828 -24.55 -4.96 -5.16
CA SER A 828 -25.40 -4.92 -3.96
C SER A 828 -26.65 -5.80 -4.04
N ASN A 829 -27.08 -6.11 -5.25
CA ASN A 829 -28.20 -6.99 -5.56
C ASN A 829 -27.76 -8.42 -5.92
N ASP A 830 -26.49 -8.77 -5.72
CA ASP A 830 -26.01 -10.10 -6.08
C ASP A 830 -26.61 -11.17 -5.18
N VAL A 831 -27.08 -12.27 -5.80
CA VAL A 831 -27.59 -13.46 -5.14
C VAL A 831 -26.98 -14.67 -5.84
N VAL A 832 -26.32 -15.55 -5.08
CA VAL A 832 -25.60 -16.71 -5.62
C VAL A 832 -26.49 -17.94 -5.60
N MET A 833 -26.61 -18.59 -6.77
CA MET A 833 -27.26 -19.91 -6.88
C MET A 833 -26.24 -21.02 -6.56
N GLY A 834 -26.44 -21.69 -5.44
CA GLY A 834 -25.63 -22.83 -4.99
C GLY A 834 -26.28 -24.16 -5.35
N SER A 835 -26.02 -24.66 -6.55
CA SER A 835 -26.44 -26.00 -6.99
C SER A 835 -25.29 -27.02 -7.03
N LEU A 836 -24.04 -26.57 -6.99
CA LEU A 836 -22.87 -27.44 -7.09
C LEU A 836 -22.63 -28.20 -5.76
N PRO A 837 -22.17 -29.47 -5.80
CA PRO A 837 -21.94 -30.27 -4.60
C PRO A 837 -20.88 -29.68 -3.65
N LEU A 838 -21.16 -29.68 -2.34
CA LEU A 838 -20.29 -29.13 -1.29
C LEU A 838 -18.94 -29.87 -1.12
N PHE A 839 -18.84 -31.13 -1.58
CA PHE A 839 -17.58 -31.89 -1.57
C PHE A 839 -16.62 -31.48 -2.71
N HIS A 840 -17.09 -30.74 -3.69
CA HIS A 840 -16.26 -30.23 -4.78
C HIS A 840 -15.78 -28.82 -4.43
N ALA A 841 -14.52 -28.49 -4.70
CA ALA A 841 -13.96 -27.18 -4.35
C ALA A 841 -14.71 -26.01 -4.98
N PHE A 842 -15.26 -26.21 -6.18
CA PHE A 842 -16.14 -25.25 -6.86
C PHE A 842 -17.45 -25.02 -6.08
N GLY A 843 -18.08 -26.08 -5.56
CA GLY A 843 -19.25 -25.94 -4.70
C GLY A 843 -18.89 -25.32 -3.34
N LEU A 844 -17.84 -25.80 -2.68
CA LEU A 844 -17.43 -25.29 -1.37
C LEU A 844 -17.03 -23.82 -1.41
N THR A 845 -16.07 -23.42 -2.24
CA THR A 845 -15.51 -22.08 -2.15
C THR A 845 -16.40 -21.02 -2.79
N VAL A 846 -16.71 -21.13 -4.09
CA VAL A 846 -17.38 -20.02 -4.79
C VAL A 846 -18.88 -20.03 -4.64
N THR A 847 -19.51 -21.19 -4.46
CA THR A 847 -20.97 -21.25 -4.27
C THR A 847 -21.39 -21.17 -2.82
N GLN A 848 -20.56 -21.61 -1.86
CA GLN A 848 -20.90 -21.53 -0.43
C GLN A 848 -20.10 -20.49 0.34
N LEU A 849 -18.78 -20.62 0.43
CA LEU A 849 -17.98 -19.76 1.32
C LEU A 849 -17.98 -18.30 0.86
N LEU A 850 -17.76 -18.03 -0.44
CA LEU A 850 -17.74 -16.69 -1.01
C LEU A 850 -18.99 -15.86 -0.66
N PRO A 851 -20.23 -16.30 -0.95
CA PRO A 851 -21.40 -15.49 -0.62
C PRO A 851 -21.53 -15.25 0.88
N LEU A 852 -21.25 -16.23 1.73
CA LEU A 852 -21.33 -16.05 3.18
C LEU A 852 -20.28 -15.04 3.69
N ILE A 853 -19.03 -15.17 3.25
CA ILE A 853 -17.93 -14.29 3.66
C ILE A 853 -18.11 -12.87 3.12
N GLU A 854 -18.61 -12.68 1.91
CA GLU A 854 -18.87 -11.34 1.35
C GLU A 854 -20.27 -10.80 1.66
N GLY A 855 -21.08 -11.52 2.45
CA GLY A 855 -22.42 -11.09 2.86
C GLY A 855 -23.37 -10.92 1.67
N LEU A 856 -23.43 -11.93 0.81
CA LEU A 856 -24.36 -12.12 -0.30
C LEU A 856 -25.35 -13.23 0.04
N PRO A 857 -26.63 -13.12 -0.33
CA PRO A 857 -27.59 -14.20 -0.21
C PRO A 857 -27.17 -15.44 -1.03
N LEU A 858 -27.28 -16.62 -0.44
CA LEU A 858 -27.07 -17.93 -1.06
C LEU A 858 -28.40 -18.69 -1.16
N VAL A 859 -28.73 -19.16 -2.35
CA VAL A 859 -29.90 -20.01 -2.61
C VAL A 859 -29.42 -21.41 -2.95
N CYS A 860 -29.66 -22.36 -2.05
CA CYS A 860 -29.22 -23.74 -2.21
C CYS A 860 -30.25 -24.58 -2.98
N HIS A 861 -29.75 -25.50 -3.80
CA HIS A 861 -30.55 -26.58 -4.35
C HIS A 861 -29.76 -27.92 -4.29
N PRO A 862 -30.31 -28.98 -3.66
CA PRO A 862 -29.55 -30.20 -3.38
C PRO A 862 -29.10 -31.02 -4.59
N ASP A 863 -29.85 -30.99 -5.69
CA ASP A 863 -29.62 -31.86 -6.84
C ASP A 863 -29.16 -31.06 -8.07
N PRO A 864 -27.87 -31.10 -8.45
CA PRO A 864 -27.37 -30.33 -9.59
C PRO A 864 -28.00 -30.74 -10.93
N THR A 865 -28.65 -31.91 -10.98
CA THR A 865 -29.28 -32.43 -12.21
C THR A 865 -30.72 -31.96 -12.42
N ASP A 866 -31.36 -31.38 -11.40
CA ASP A 866 -32.73 -30.85 -11.47
C ASP A 866 -32.75 -29.41 -12.03
N ALA A 867 -32.48 -29.29 -13.33
CA ALA A 867 -32.48 -28.00 -14.03
C ALA A 867 -33.80 -27.20 -13.86
N PRO A 868 -35.01 -27.80 -13.94
CA PRO A 868 -36.26 -27.08 -13.66
C PRO A 868 -36.36 -26.54 -12.23
N GLY A 869 -35.98 -27.34 -11.22
CA GLY A 869 -35.97 -26.91 -9.82
C GLY A 869 -35.00 -25.76 -9.58
N ILE A 870 -33.80 -25.84 -10.15
CA ILE A 870 -32.80 -24.76 -10.08
C ILE A 870 -33.30 -23.50 -10.78
N ALA A 871 -33.85 -23.61 -11.99
CA ALA A 871 -34.44 -22.48 -12.71
C ALA A 871 -35.58 -21.82 -11.92
N GLY A 872 -36.43 -22.62 -11.27
CA GLY A 872 -37.50 -22.11 -10.41
C GLY A 872 -36.95 -21.35 -9.21
N ALA A 873 -35.86 -21.82 -8.60
CA ALA A 873 -35.17 -21.14 -7.52
C ALA A 873 -34.55 -19.80 -7.97
N ILE A 874 -33.92 -19.78 -9.16
CA ILE A 874 -33.35 -18.57 -9.78
C ILE A 874 -34.44 -17.52 -9.96
N ALA A 875 -35.57 -17.91 -10.58
CA ALA A 875 -36.69 -17.00 -10.81
C ALA A 875 -37.29 -16.45 -9.50
N LYS A 876 -37.54 -17.33 -8.52
CA LYS A 876 -38.15 -16.98 -7.23
C LYS A 876 -37.28 -16.02 -6.41
N HIS A 877 -35.99 -16.26 -6.37
CA HIS A 877 -35.04 -15.51 -5.54
C HIS A 877 -34.25 -14.46 -6.31
N LYS A 878 -34.51 -14.30 -7.61
CA LYS A 878 -33.79 -13.41 -8.53
C LYS A 878 -32.28 -13.63 -8.44
N ALA A 879 -31.84 -14.88 -8.50
CA ALA A 879 -30.42 -15.20 -8.47
C ALA A 879 -29.69 -14.52 -9.65
N THR A 880 -28.53 -13.93 -9.37
CA THR A 880 -27.78 -13.13 -10.34
C THR A 880 -26.49 -13.81 -10.81
N ILE A 881 -25.95 -14.72 -10.01
CA ILE A 881 -24.72 -15.46 -10.30
C ILE A 881 -24.99 -16.95 -10.21
N MET A 882 -24.61 -17.68 -11.26
CA MET A 882 -24.67 -19.14 -11.30
C MET A 882 -23.34 -19.72 -11.78
N PHE A 883 -22.88 -20.75 -11.08
CA PHE A 883 -21.71 -21.55 -11.46
C PHE A 883 -22.18 -22.95 -11.88
N GLY A 884 -21.59 -23.50 -12.93
CA GLY A 884 -21.96 -24.81 -13.46
C GLY A 884 -20.80 -25.52 -14.15
N THR A 885 -21.02 -26.78 -14.49
CA THR A 885 -20.19 -27.50 -15.47
C THR A 885 -20.85 -27.42 -16.85
N SER A 886 -20.11 -27.71 -17.92
CA SER A 886 -20.67 -27.78 -19.28
C SER A 886 -21.85 -28.77 -19.31
N SER A 887 -21.68 -29.92 -18.69
CA SER A 887 -22.66 -31.00 -18.59
C SER A 887 -23.93 -30.58 -17.84
N PHE A 888 -23.81 -29.89 -16.71
CA PHE A 888 -24.98 -29.40 -15.99
C PHE A 888 -25.70 -28.27 -16.73
N LEU A 889 -24.98 -27.36 -17.38
CA LEU A 889 -25.59 -26.28 -18.17
C LEU A 889 -26.34 -26.83 -19.40
N ARG A 890 -25.88 -27.94 -19.99
CA ARG A 890 -26.59 -28.67 -21.06
C ARG A 890 -28.00 -29.09 -20.66
N LEU A 891 -28.22 -29.46 -19.40
CA LEU A 891 -29.54 -29.88 -18.91
C LEU A 891 -30.58 -28.74 -18.95
N PHE A 892 -30.16 -27.49 -18.77
CA PHE A 892 -31.03 -26.31 -18.89
C PHE A 892 -31.46 -26.08 -20.35
N VAL A 893 -30.52 -26.27 -21.29
CA VAL A 893 -30.79 -26.16 -22.72
C VAL A 893 -31.79 -27.22 -23.16
N ARG A 894 -31.54 -28.49 -22.81
CA ARG A 894 -32.37 -29.64 -23.22
C ARG A 894 -33.76 -29.65 -22.56
N SER A 895 -33.92 -29.10 -21.36
CA SER A 895 -35.20 -29.14 -20.66
C SER A 895 -36.24 -28.17 -21.24
N SER A 896 -37.35 -28.70 -21.75
CA SER A 896 -38.50 -27.91 -22.21
C SER A 896 -39.24 -27.20 -21.07
N LYS A 897 -39.07 -27.66 -19.82
CA LYS A 897 -39.69 -27.06 -18.62
C LYS A 897 -38.98 -25.79 -18.15
N VAL A 898 -37.79 -25.49 -18.67
CA VAL A 898 -37.02 -24.29 -18.30
C VAL A 898 -37.34 -23.18 -19.29
N HIS A 899 -38.20 -22.25 -18.87
CA HIS A 899 -38.56 -21.07 -19.66
C HIS A 899 -37.47 -19.99 -19.60
N PRO A 900 -37.15 -19.27 -20.68
CA PRO A 900 -36.08 -18.27 -20.68
C PRO A 900 -36.16 -17.19 -19.59
N LEU A 901 -37.38 -16.71 -19.30
CA LEU A 901 -37.64 -15.75 -18.23
C LEU A 901 -37.23 -16.25 -16.83
N MET A 902 -37.12 -17.56 -16.61
CA MET A 902 -36.68 -18.10 -15.32
C MET A 902 -35.22 -17.76 -15.01
N LEU A 903 -34.41 -17.49 -16.04
CA LEU A 903 -32.97 -17.19 -15.95
C LEU A 903 -32.67 -15.70 -16.19
N GLU A 904 -33.70 -14.85 -16.36
CA GLU A 904 -33.56 -13.44 -16.74
C GLU A 904 -32.67 -12.63 -15.78
N SER A 905 -32.80 -12.89 -14.47
CA SER A 905 -32.04 -12.20 -13.41
C SER A 905 -30.55 -12.49 -13.41
N LEU A 906 -30.10 -13.57 -14.08
CA LEU A 906 -28.69 -13.92 -14.14
C LEU A 906 -27.92 -12.85 -14.91
N ARG A 907 -26.92 -12.26 -14.26
CA ARG A 907 -25.95 -11.35 -14.91
C ARG A 907 -24.66 -12.06 -15.31
N VAL A 908 -24.31 -13.14 -14.61
CA VAL A 908 -23.07 -13.88 -14.81
C VAL A 908 -23.36 -15.37 -14.67
N VAL A 909 -23.02 -16.14 -15.71
CA VAL A 909 -23.02 -17.60 -15.71
C VAL A 909 -21.59 -18.04 -16.01
N VAL A 910 -20.99 -18.82 -15.10
CA VAL A 910 -19.61 -19.31 -15.27
C VAL A 910 -19.60 -20.83 -15.36
N ALA A 911 -19.00 -21.34 -16.43
CA ALA A 911 -18.68 -22.75 -16.56
C ALA A 911 -17.23 -23.01 -16.12
N GLY A 912 -17.01 -24.12 -15.44
CA GLY A 912 -15.67 -24.58 -15.09
C GLY A 912 -15.65 -26.04 -14.71
N ALA A 913 -14.51 -26.50 -14.18
CA ALA A 913 -14.22 -27.88 -13.79
C ALA A 913 -14.08 -28.90 -14.96
N GLU A 914 -14.58 -28.56 -16.14
CA GLU A 914 -14.36 -29.26 -17.42
C GLU A 914 -14.37 -28.22 -18.57
N LYS A 915 -13.90 -28.63 -19.75
CA LYS A 915 -13.92 -27.78 -20.96
C LYS A 915 -15.37 -27.45 -21.33
N LEU A 916 -15.66 -26.18 -21.62
CA LEU A 916 -16.98 -25.78 -22.09
C LEU A 916 -17.18 -26.26 -23.53
N ASP A 917 -18.28 -26.97 -23.77
CA ASP A 917 -18.70 -27.40 -25.09
C ASP A 917 -19.31 -26.20 -25.83
N ASP A 918 -18.83 -25.93 -27.05
CA ASP A 918 -19.26 -24.78 -27.83
C ASP A 918 -20.74 -24.88 -28.22
N ASN A 919 -21.29 -26.08 -28.42
CA ASN A 919 -22.73 -26.26 -28.66
C ASN A 919 -23.55 -25.89 -27.43
N VAL A 920 -23.06 -26.20 -26.22
CA VAL A 920 -23.71 -25.78 -24.97
C VAL A 920 -23.64 -24.26 -24.84
N ARG A 921 -22.48 -23.65 -25.14
CA ARG A 921 -22.27 -22.20 -25.13
C ARG A 921 -23.27 -21.49 -26.05
N GLU A 922 -23.35 -21.93 -27.31
CA GLU A 922 -24.21 -21.35 -28.34
C GLU A 922 -25.69 -21.58 -28.05
N SER A 923 -26.07 -22.82 -27.74
CA SER A 923 -27.48 -23.15 -27.49
C SER A 923 -28.01 -22.47 -26.22
N PHE A 924 -27.19 -22.30 -25.19
CA PHE A 924 -27.55 -21.55 -24.00
C PHE A 924 -27.71 -20.06 -24.30
N ALA A 925 -26.80 -19.48 -25.09
CA ALA A 925 -26.91 -18.08 -25.53
C ALA A 925 -28.15 -17.84 -26.41
N LEU A 926 -28.47 -18.77 -27.32
CA LEU A 926 -29.65 -18.70 -28.18
C LEU A 926 -30.96 -18.81 -27.38
N LYS A 927 -31.06 -19.78 -26.45
CA LYS A 927 -32.29 -20.01 -25.67
C LYS A 927 -32.50 -18.95 -24.57
N PHE A 928 -31.44 -18.53 -23.89
CA PHE A 928 -31.54 -17.70 -22.68
C PHE A 928 -31.05 -16.26 -22.85
N HIS A 929 -30.42 -15.92 -23.99
CA HIS A 929 -29.78 -14.62 -24.23
C HIS A 929 -28.73 -14.25 -23.18
N LYS A 930 -28.04 -15.27 -22.64
CA LYS A 930 -26.97 -15.12 -21.65
C LYS A 930 -25.70 -15.81 -22.15
N PRO A 931 -24.54 -15.13 -22.17
CA PRO A 931 -23.28 -15.80 -22.44
C PRO A 931 -22.87 -16.66 -21.23
N ILE A 932 -22.21 -17.78 -21.51
CA ILE A 932 -21.49 -18.58 -20.52
C ILE A 932 -20.01 -18.19 -20.58
N TYR A 933 -19.47 -17.74 -19.44
CA TYR A 933 -18.05 -17.44 -19.31
C TYR A 933 -17.29 -18.67 -18.83
N GLU A 934 -16.21 -19.00 -19.52
CA GLU A 934 -15.38 -20.16 -19.16
C GLU A 934 -14.28 -19.75 -18.18
N GLY A 935 -14.04 -20.57 -17.17
CA GLY A 935 -12.97 -20.40 -16.19
C GLY A 935 -12.23 -21.69 -15.90
N TYR A 936 -11.00 -21.56 -15.42
CA TYR A 936 -10.10 -22.67 -15.14
C TYR A 936 -9.66 -22.67 -13.68
N GLY A 937 -9.49 -23.88 -13.16
CA GLY A 937 -9.32 -24.11 -11.75
C GLY A 937 -9.07 -25.57 -11.40
N ALA A 938 -8.50 -25.78 -10.21
CA ALA A 938 -8.28 -27.11 -9.62
C ALA A 938 -8.48 -27.02 -8.10
N THR A 939 -8.70 -28.15 -7.43
CA THR A 939 -8.88 -28.17 -5.96
C THR A 939 -7.65 -27.59 -5.26
N GLU A 940 -6.47 -27.86 -5.81
CA GLU A 940 -5.14 -27.47 -5.35
C GLU A 940 -4.88 -25.95 -5.38
N ILE A 941 -5.80 -25.18 -5.97
CA ILE A 941 -5.76 -23.70 -6.06
C ILE A 941 -7.08 -23.04 -5.62
N ALA A 942 -7.88 -23.77 -4.85
CA ALA A 942 -8.93 -23.27 -3.96
C ALA A 942 -10.18 -22.50 -4.49
N PRO A 943 -10.81 -22.73 -5.67
CA PRO A 943 -10.39 -23.49 -6.83
C PRO A 943 -10.06 -22.66 -8.07
N VAL A 944 -10.33 -21.35 -8.08
CA VAL A 944 -10.33 -20.57 -9.33
C VAL A 944 -8.93 -20.00 -9.61
N ALA A 945 -8.39 -20.23 -10.80
CA ALA A 945 -7.12 -19.64 -11.27
C ALA A 945 -7.34 -18.49 -12.25
N SER A 946 -8.27 -18.68 -13.20
CA SER A 946 -8.63 -17.69 -14.22
C SER A 946 -10.11 -17.80 -14.57
N VAL A 947 -10.64 -16.73 -15.14
CA VAL A 947 -12.03 -16.69 -15.62
C VAL A 947 -12.19 -15.62 -16.69
N ASN A 948 -12.97 -15.92 -17.72
CA ASN A 948 -13.47 -14.91 -18.65
C ASN A 948 -14.53 -14.04 -17.95
N LEU A 949 -14.54 -12.75 -18.27
CA LEU A 949 -15.47 -11.78 -17.68
C LEU A 949 -16.27 -11.05 -18.75
N PRO A 950 -17.44 -10.48 -18.40
CA PRO A 950 -18.13 -9.56 -19.28
C PRO A 950 -17.23 -8.40 -19.71
N ASP A 951 -17.30 -8.05 -20.99
CA ASP A 951 -16.64 -6.87 -21.52
C ASP A 951 -17.20 -5.59 -20.87
N ALA A 952 -16.35 -4.58 -20.71
CA ALA A 952 -16.72 -3.32 -20.10
C ALA A 952 -16.50 -2.15 -21.08
N MET A 953 -17.57 -1.42 -21.39
CA MET A 953 -17.50 -0.27 -22.30
C MET A 953 -17.17 1.03 -21.56
N GLY A 954 -16.27 1.81 -22.14
CA GLY A 954 -15.94 3.13 -21.66
C GLY A 954 -16.69 4.25 -22.33
N VAL A 955 -17.75 4.72 -21.68
CA VAL A 955 -18.68 5.75 -22.19
C VAL A 955 -18.00 6.99 -22.77
N HIS A 956 -16.93 7.50 -22.14
CA HIS A 956 -16.27 8.73 -22.59
C HIS A 956 -15.36 8.57 -23.82
N TYR A 957 -14.90 7.35 -24.12
CA TYR A 957 -13.89 7.11 -25.17
C TYR A 957 -14.26 5.95 -26.09
N GLN A 958 -15.50 5.44 -25.97
CA GLN A 958 -16.06 4.34 -26.74
C GLN A 958 -15.12 3.12 -26.85
N GLN A 959 -14.32 2.88 -25.81
CA GLN A 959 -13.34 1.80 -25.78
C GLN A 959 -13.90 0.61 -25.01
N VAL A 960 -13.84 -0.56 -25.61
CA VAL A 960 -14.16 -1.82 -24.95
C VAL A 960 -12.90 -2.31 -24.21
N GLN A 961 -13.03 -2.54 -22.90
CA GLN A 961 -12.08 -3.35 -22.16
C GLN A 961 -12.56 -4.80 -22.26
N ARG A 962 -11.82 -5.61 -23.02
CA ARG A 962 -12.13 -7.03 -23.20
C ARG A 962 -11.90 -7.77 -21.88
N GLY A 963 -12.96 -8.36 -21.36
CA GLY A 963 -12.92 -9.26 -20.21
C GLY A 963 -12.90 -10.73 -20.63
N SER A 964 -13.29 -11.02 -21.87
CA SER A 964 -13.42 -12.38 -22.38
C SER A 964 -12.78 -12.54 -23.76
N LYS A 965 -12.28 -13.75 -24.04
CA LYS A 965 -11.84 -14.15 -25.38
C LYS A 965 -12.34 -15.58 -25.66
N PRO A 966 -13.04 -15.82 -26.78
CA PRO A 966 -13.50 -17.15 -27.15
C PRO A 966 -12.37 -18.19 -27.14
N SER A 967 -12.70 -19.44 -26.80
CA SER A 967 -11.76 -20.57 -26.71
C SER A 967 -10.62 -20.43 -25.69
N THR A 968 -10.66 -19.40 -24.84
CA THR A 968 -9.72 -19.23 -23.71
C THR A 968 -10.43 -19.50 -22.38
N VAL A 969 -9.67 -19.72 -21.31
CA VAL A 969 -10.18 -19.85 -19.93
C VAL A 969 -9.98 -18.58 -19.11
N GLY A 970 -9.82 -17.44 -19.78
CA GLY A 970 -9.67 -16.12 -19.18
C GLY A 970 -8.25 -15.77 -18.75
N MET A 971 -8.14 -14.62 -18.08
CA MET A 971 -6.90 -14.12 -17.50
C MET A 971 -6.73 -14.57 -16.04
N PRO A 972 -5.50 -14.60 -15.50
CA PRO A 972 -5.25 -14.87 -14.09
C PRO A 972 -6.08 -14.00 -13.16
N LEU A 973 -6.51 -14.56 -12.02
CA LEU A 973 -7.08 -13.77 -10.93
C LEU A 973 -6.05 -12.77 -10.37
N PRO A 974 -6.48 -11.66 -9.74
CA PRO A 974 -5.57 -10.72 -9.08
C PRO A 974 -4.59 -11.41 -8.11
N GLY A 975 -3.29 -11.20 -8.28
CA GLY A 975 -2.28 -11.88 -7.46
C GLY A 975 -1.98 -13.34 -7.86
N THR A 976 -2.51 -13.79 -9.00
CA THR A 976 -2.16 -15.06 -9.64
C THR A 976 -1.25 -14.80 -10.83
N SER A 977 -0.28 -15.66 -11.05
CA SER A 977 0.58 -15.66 -12.23
C SER A 977 0.57 -17.04 -12.87
N PHE A 978 0.59 -17.07 -14.21
CA PHE A 978 0.81 -18.28 -14.99
C PHE A 978 2.21 -18.23 -15.60
N LYS A 979 2.87 -19.38 -15.68
CA LYS A 979 4.12 -19.58 -16.41
C LYS A 979 3.95 -20.84 -17.27
N ILE A 980 4.30 -20.75 -18.54
CA ILE A 980 4.28 -21.90 -19.45
C ILE A 980 5.72 -22.38 -19.58
N VAL A 981 5.96 -23.65 -19.29
CA VAL A 981 7.31 -24.22 -19.27
C VAL A 981 7.39 -25.49 -20.09
N ASP A 982 8.60 -25.81 -20.53
CA ASP A 982 8.92 -27.16 -20.98
C ASP A 982 8.76 -28.17 -19.82
N PRO A 983 8.04 -29.29 -20.00
CA PRO A 983 7.72 -30.22 -18.92
C PRO A 983 8.93 -30.95 -18.32
N GLU A 984 10.08 -30.99 -19.01
CA GLU A 984 11.28 -31.71 -18.54
C GLU A 984 12.29 -30.76 -17.90
N SER A 985 12.64 -29.68 -18.60
CA SER A 985 13.64 -28.70 -18.17
C SER A 985 13.09 -27.62 -17.24
N PHE A 986 11.77 -27.41 -17.21
CA PHE A 986 11.11 -26.29 -16.53
C PHE A 986 11.53 -24.90 -17.03
N GLU A 987 12.17 -24.80 -18.20
CA GLU A 987 12.48 -23.52 -18.84
C GLU A 987 11.20 -22.85 -19.37
N GLU A 988 11.11 -21.52 -19.20
CA GLU A 988 9.95 -20.73 -19.62
C GLU A 988 9.89 -20.62 -21.15
N LEU A 989 8.75 -20.99 -21.73
CA LEU A 989 8.50 -20.93 -23.18
C LEU A 989 8.06 -19.53 -23.63
N ALA A 990 8.15 -19.27 -24.94
CA ALA A 990 7.72 -18.01 -25.51
C ALA A 990 6.19 -17.86 -25.51
N THR A 991 5.71 -16.62 -25.63
CA THR A 991 4.27 -16.33 -25.74
C THR A 991 3.69 -17.01 -26.98
N GLY A 992 2.56 -17.70 -26.83
CA GLY A 992 1.94 -18.50 -27.88
C GLY A 992 2.45 -19.94 -27.99
N GLU A 993 3.56 -20.29 -27.36
CA GLU A 993 4.07 -21.67 -27.35
C GLU A 993 3.39 -22.53 -26.29
N ALA A 994 3.08 -23.78 -26.66
CA ALA A 994 2.34 -24.69 -25.81
C ALA A 994 3.26 -25.56 -24.94
N GLY A 995 3.09 -25.46 -23.62
CA GLY A 995 3.87 -26.21 -22.64
C GLY A 995 3.06 -26.58 -21.39
N MET A 996 3.76 -27.04 -20.36
CA MET A 996 3.18 -27.30 -19.04
C MET A 996 2.78 -25.99 -18.35
N ILE A 997 1.55 -25.93 -17.84
CA ILE A 997 1.05 -24.76 -17.12
C ILE A 997 1.50 -24.84 -15.66
N LEU A 998 2.20 -23.81 -15.21
CA LEU A 998 2.50 -23.58 -13.80
C LEU A 998 1.66 -22.41 -13.28
N ILE A 999 1.15 -22.55 -12.05
CA ILE A 999 0.32 -21.51 -11.42
C ILE A 999 0.97 -21.08 -10.09
N SER A 1000 1.17 -19.78 -9.90
CA SER A 1000 1.58 -19.22 -8.62
C SER A 1000 0.55 -18.21 -8.09
N GLY A 1001 0.36 -18.19 -6.77
CA GLY A 1001 -0.63 -17.32 -6.13
C GLY A 1001 -0.81 -17.65 -4.65
N PRO A 1002 -1.47 -16.76 -3.87
CA PRO A 1002 -1.82 -17.04 -2.47
C PRO A 1002 -2.87 -18.15 -2.29
N GLN A 1003 -3.56 -18.55 -3.37
CA GLN A 1003 -4.60 -19.57 -3.34
C GLN A 1003 -4.09 -21.03 -3.40
N ILE A 1004 -2.78 -21.23 -3.54
CA ILE A 1004 -2.21 -22.59 -3.62
C ILE A 1004 -2.43 -23.35 -2.30
N MET A 1005 -2.76 -24.63 -2.41
CA MET A 1005 -2.94 -25.58 -1.30
C MET A 1005 -1.72 -25.67 -0.37
N GLN A 1006 -1.90 -26.28 0.80
CA GLN A 1006 -0.78 -26.61 1.68
C GLN A 1006 0.00 -27.83 1.19
N GLY A 1007 -0.70 -28.81 0.62
CA GLY A 1007 -0.14 -30.06 0.13
C GLY A 1007 -1.20 -31.17 0.17
N TYR A 1008 -0.79 -32.39 -0.13
CA TYR A 1008 -1.63 -33.57 0.02
C TYR A 1008 -1.52 -34.13 1.44
N LEU A 1009 -2.65 -34.59 1.98
CA LEU A 1009 -2.78 -35.15 3.32
C LEU A 1009 -1.89 -36.38 3.47
N ASN A 1010 -0.96 -36.34 4.43
CA ASN A 1010 -0.05 -37.43 4.77
C ASN A 1010 0.77 -37.99 3.57
N ASP A 1011 0.99 -37.18 2.52
CA ASP A 1011 1.67 -37.59 1.29
C ASP A 1011 2.70 -36.52 0.86
N ALA A 1012 3.84 -36.50 1.56
CA ALA A 1012 4.91 -35.54 1.33
C ALA A 1012 5.57 -35.71 -0.05
N GLU A 1013 5.68 -36.95 -0.54
CA GLU A 1013 6.31 -37.24 -1.84
C GLU A 1013 5.50 -36.66 -2.99
N ARG A 1014 4.18 -36.90 -3.03
CA ARG A 1014 3.32 -36.29 -4.06
C ARG A 1014 3.23 -34.78 -3.91
N THR A 1015 3.32 -34.28 -2.68
CA THR A 1015 3.34 -32.83 -2.42
C THR A 1015 4.56 -32.18 -3.07
N ALA A 1016 5.75 -32.77 -2.90
CA ALA A 1016 6.98 -32.30 -3.53
C ALA A 1016 6.94 -32.42 -5.07
N LYS A 1017 6.28 -33.44 -5.62
CA LYS A 1017 6.10 -33.59 -7.08
C LYS A 1017 5.09 -32.61 -7.68
N ALA A 1018 4.12 -32.12 -6.91
CA ALA A 1018 3.09 -31.21 -7.39
C ALA A 1018 3.43 -29.73 -7.19
N LEU A 1019 4.45 -29.43 -6.37
CA LEU A 1019 4.81 -28.08 -5.99
C LEU A 1019 6.28 -27.83 -6.26
N HIS A 1020 6.55 -26.79 -7.04
CA HIS A 1020 7.88 -26.38 -7.45
C HIS A 1020 8.21 -25.00 -6.88
N GLU A 1021 9.33 -24.87 -6.16
CA GLU A 1021 9.80 -23.59 -5.63
C GLU A 1021 10.89 -23.02 -6.54
N ALA A 1022 10.60 -21.87 -7.17
CA ALA A 1022 11.51 -21.17 -8.07
C ALA A 1022 11.25 -19.66 -8.09
N ASP A 1023 12.29 -18.85 -8.27
CA ASP A 1023 12.21 -17.37 -8.36
C ASP A 1023 11.54 -16.70 -7.14
N ASP A 1024 11.74 -17.23 -5.93
CA ASP A 1024 11.04 -16.86 -4.69
C ASP A 1024 9.51 -17.06 -4.75
N HIS A 1025 9.01 -17.92 -5.65
CA HIS A 1025 7.60 -18.25 -5.79
C HIS A 1025 7.38 -19.75 -5.62
N ARG A 1026 6.22 -20.08 -5.04
CA ARG A 1026 5.69 -21.44 -5.00
C ARG A 1026 4.77 -21.62 -6.21
N TRP A 1027 5.07 -22.59 -7.06
CA TRP A 1027 4.32 -22.92 -8.28
C TRP A 1027 3.64 -24.28 -8.13
N TYR A 1028 2.37 -24.37 -8.50
CA TYR A 1028 1.65 -25.61 -8.65
C TYR A 1028 1.81 -26.12 -10.09
N ILE A 1029 2.27 -27.38 -10.23
CA ILE A 1029 2.39 -28.07 -11.51
C ILE A 1029 1.03 -28.71 -11.80
N THR A 1030 0.34 -28.23 -12.83
CA THR A 1030 -1.07 -28.62 -13.07
C THR A 1030 -1.22 -29.97 -13.75
N GLY A 1031 -0.21 -30.41 -14.50
CA GLY A 1031 -0.33 -31.54 -15.42
C GLY A 1031 -1.12 -31.21 -16.69
N ASP A 1032 -1.48 -29.95 -16.90
CA ASP A 1032 -2.25 -29.47 -18.04
C ASP A 1032 -1.33 -28.75 -19.06
N LYS A 1033 -1.56 -28.99 -20.36
CA LYS A 1033 -0.84 -28.36 -21.46
C LYS A 1033 -1.63 -27.17 -22.01
N GLY A 1034 -0.97 -26.04 -22.20
CA GLY A 1034 -1.58 -24.85 -22.76
C GLY A 1034 -0.57 -23.76 -23.09
N PHE A 1035 -1.08 -22.61 -23.53
CA PHE A 1035 -0.27 -21.44 -23.87
C PHE A 1035 -0.95 -20.15 -23.42
N ILE A 1036 -0.16 -19.10 -23.23
CA ILE A 1036 -0.64 -17.75 -22.92
C ILE A 1036 -0.45 -16.89 -24.18
N ASP A 1037 -1.46 -16.10 -24.54
CA ASP A 1037 -1.37 -15.16 -25.65
C ASP A 1037 -0.78 -13.80 -25.24
N GLU A 1038 -0.58 -12.90 -26.21
CA GLU A 1038 -0.03 -11.55 -25.98
C GLU A 1038 -0.87 -10.68 -25.04
N ASP A 1039 -2.18 -10.97 -24.94
CA ASP A 1039 -3.11 -10.29 -24.06
C ASP A 1039 -3.14 -10.92 -22.65
N GLY A 1040 -2.43 -12.03 -22.42
CA GLY A 1040 -2.38 -12.73 -21.14
C GLY A 1040 -3.54 -13.69 -20.89
N PHE A 1041 -4.34 -14.02 -21.90
CA PHE A 1041 -5.37 -15.06 -21.80
C PHE A 1041 -4.74 -16.44 -21.89
N LEU A 1042 -5.20 -17.36 -21.04
CA LEU A 1042 -4.76 -18.76 -21.05
C LEU A 1042 -5.66 -19.58 -21.98
N THR A 1043 -5.06 -20.38 -22.84
CA THR A 1043 -5.74 -21.40 -23.64
C THR A 1043 -5.30 -22.79 -23.19
N LEU A 1044 -6.27 -23.66 -22.90
CA LEU A 1044 -6.02 -25.06 -22.55
C LEU A 1044 -6.08 -25.93 -23.82
N ILE A 1045 -5.10 -26.81 -23.99
CA ILE A 1045 -5.08 -27.79 -25.09
C ILE A 1045 -5.65 -29.11 -24.59
N ASP A 1046 -4.96 -29.76 -23.66
CA ASP A 1046 -5.38 -31.01 -23.04
C ASP A 1046 -4.53 -31.29 -21.77
N ARG A 1047 -4.81 -32.37 -21.05
CA ARG A 1047 -3.95 -32.84 -19.94
C ARG A 1047 -2.84 -33.72 -20.48
N TYR A 1048 -1.64 -33.69 -19.89
CA TYR A 1048 -0.55 -34.58 -20.31
C TYR A 1048 -0.92 -36.07 -20.23
N ALA A 1049 -1.74 -36.46 -19.25
CA ALA A 1049 -2.28 -37.82 -19.12
C ALA A 1049 -3.32 -38.19 -20.19
N ARG A 1050 -3.82 -37.22 -20.96
CA ARG A 1050 -4.80 -37.38 -22.04
C ARG A 1050 -4.16 -37.33 -23.44
N PHE A 1051 -2.84 -37.50 -23.52
CA PHE A 1051 -2.16 -37.71 -24.78
C PHE A 1051 -1.79 -39.17 -24.94
N ALA A 1052 -2.10 -39.75 -26.10
CA ALA A 1052 -1.56 -41.03 -26.51
C ALA A 1052 -0.16 -40.81 -27.13
N LYS A 1053 0.84 -41.56 -26.66
CA LYS A 1053 2.19 -41.56 -27.22
C LYS A 1053 2.30 -42.61 -28.32
N ILE A 1054 2.01 -42.22 -29.56
CA ILE A 1054 1.98 -43.13 -30.71
C ILE A 1054 3.14 -42.80 -31.65
N GLY A 1055 4.09 -43.73 -31.78
CA GLY A 1055 5.19 -43.58 -32.72
C GLY A 1055 6.12 -42.38 -32.46
N GLY A 1056 6.20 -41.93 -31.21
CA GLY A 1056 7.00 -40.75 -30.80
C GLY A 1056 6.23 -39.43 -30.84
N GLU A 1057 5.00 -39.39 -31.36
CA GLU A 1057 4.13 -38.21 -31.35
C GLU A 1057 3.12 -38.24 -30.19
N MET A 1058 2.79 -37.06 -29.67
CA MET A 1058 1.80 -36.86 -28.61
C MET A 1058 0.46 -36.48 -29.22
N ILE A 1059 -0.50 -37.41 -29.19
CA ILE A 1059 -1.82 -37.24 -29.82
C ILE A 1059 -2.87 -36.97 -28.74
N SER A 1060 -3.52 -35.81 -28.81
CA SER A 1060 -4.61 -35.46 -27.86
C SER A 1060 -5.81 -36.36 -28.08
N LEU A 1061 -6.22 -37.08 -27.04
CA LEU A 1061 -7.41 -37.94 -27.06
C LEU A 1061 -8.69 -37.10 -27.20
N SER A 1062 -8.71 -35.89 -26.64
CA SER A 1062 -9.84 -34.96 -26.81
C SER A 1062 -10.00 -34.48 -28.26
N ALA A 1063 -8.88 -34.27 -28.97
CA ALA A 1063 -8.90 -33.92 -30.39
C ALA A 1063 -9.42 -35.08 -31.25
N VAL A 1064 -9.12 -36.33 -30.86
CA VAL A 1064 -9.69 -37.53 -31.49
C VAL A 1064 -11.21 -37.57 -31.28
N GLU A 1065 -11.69 -37.38 -30.06
CA GLU A 1065 -13.13 -37.32 -29.75
C GLU A 1065 -13.86 -36.25 -30.57
N ALA A 1066 -13.28 -35.05 -30.68
CA ALA A 1066 -13.84 -33.96 -31.47
C ALA A 1066 -13.87 -34.29 -32.98
N ALA A 1067 -12.80 -34.88 -33.51
CA ALA A 1067 -12.73 -35.30 -34.91
C ALA A 1067 -13.75 -36.40 -35.25
N VAL A 1068 -13.96 -37.36 -34.33
CA VAL A 1068 -15.00 -38.39 -34.47
C VAL A 1068 -16.39 -37.76 -34.51
N LYS A 1069 -16.71 -36.87 -33.56
CA LYS A 1069 -18.02 -36.18 -33.52
C LYS A 1069 -18.27 -35.35 -34.77
N ALA A 1070 -17.25 -34.64 -35.27
CA ALA A 1070 -17.34 -33.88 -36.51
C ALA A 1070 -17.59 -34.79 -37.71
N ALA A 1071 -16.99 -35.98 -37.75
CA ALA A 1071 -17.18 -36.96 -38.82
C ALA A 1071 -18.55 -37.67 -38.77
N LEU A 1072 -19.20 -37.72 -37.60
CA LEU A 1072 -20.55 -38.28 -37.43
C LEU A 1072 -21.66 -37.31 -37.83
N GLU A 1073 -21.34 -36.02 -37.99
CA GLU A 1073 -22.32 -34.92 -38.06
C GLU A 1073 -23.30 -34.91 -36.86
N ASP A 1074 -22.95 -35.63 -35.78
CA ASP A 1074 -23.72 -35.76 -34.55
C ASP A 1074 -22.81 -35.50 -33.35
N THR A 1075 -23.01 -34.33 -32.76
CA THR A 1075 -22.25 -33.89 -31.58
C THR A 1075 -22.80 -34.42 -30.26
N ASP A 1076 -24.04 -34.94 -30.26
CA ASP A 1076 -24.72 -35.45 -29.08
C ASP A 1076 -24.36 -36.90 -28.78
N THR A 1077 -23.82 -37.64 -29.76
CA THR A 1077 -23.24 -38.96 -29.52
C THR A 1077 -22.16 -38.89 -28.44
N ALA A 1078 -22.35 -39.66 -27.36
CA ALA A 1078 -21.35 -39.81 -26.32
C ALA A 1078 -20.21 -40.70 -26.83
N VAL A 1079 -19.01 -40.14 -26.89
CA VAL A 1079 -17.78 -40.86 -27.24
C VAL A 1079 -16.69 -40.54 -26.21
N MET A 1080 -15.84 -41.53 -25.92
CA MET A 1080 -14.65 -41.34 -25.10
C MET A 1080 -13.47 -42.08 -25.70
N ALA A 1081 -12.35 -41.39 -25.89
CA ALA A 1081 -11.10 -41.95 -26.36
C ALA A 1081 -10.14 -42.18 -25.18
N VAL A 1082 -9.58 -43.38 -25.11
CA VAL A 1082 -8.57 -43.79 -24.12
C VAL A 1082 -7.33 -44.34 -24.82
N SER A 1083 -6.16 -44.21 -24.18
CA SER A 1083 -4.93 -44.84 -24.64
C SER A 1083 -4.65 -46.14 -23.88
N LEU A 1084 -4.22 -47.16 -24.62
CA LEU A 1084 -3.77 -48.45 -24.08
C LEU A 1084 -2.39 -48.81 -24.66
N PRO A 1085 -1.58 -49.63 -23.96
CA PRO A 1085 -0.28 -50.07 -24.46
C PRO A 1085 -0.37 -50.82 -25.79
N ASP A 1086 0.58 -50.57 -26.69
CA ASP A 1086 0.74 -51.24 -27.98
C ASP A 1086 2.20 -51.63 -28.21
N SER A 1087 2.46 -52.90 -28.51
CA SER A 1087 3.82 -53.44 -28.62
C SER A 1087 4.61 -52.90 -29.82
N ARG A 1088 3.95 -52.30 -30.82
CA ARG A 1088 4.60 -51.76 -32.02
C ARG A 1088 4.71 -50.24 -32.01
N LYS A 1089 3.68 -49.56 -31.50
CA LYS A 1089 3.56 -48.09 -31.56
C LYS A 1089 3.78 -47.39 -30.22
N GLY A 1090 4.04 -48.15 -29.15
CA GLY A 1090 4.10 -47.65 -27.77
C GLY A 1090 2.70 -47.63 -27.15
N GLU A 1091 1.83 -46.80 -27.70
CA GLU A 1091 0.40 -46.75 -27.33
C GLU A 1091 -0.51 -46.86 -28.56
N ARG A 1092 -1.78 -47.17 -28.30
CA ARG A 1092 -2.87 -47.17 -29.29
C ARG A 1092 -4.10 -46.47 -28.73
N ILE A 1093 -4.92 -45.91 -29.61
CA ILE A 1093 -6.18 -45.26 -29.23
C ILE A 1093 -7.34 -46.27 -29.34
N VAL A 1094 -8.20 -46.29 -28.33
CA VAL A 1094 -9.48 -47.03 -28.33
C VAL A 1094 -10.61 -46.04 -28.12
N LEU A 1095 -11.66 -46.16 -28.93
CA LEU A 1095 -12.86 -45.35 -28.80
C LEU A 1095 -14.01 -46.18 -28.21
N LEU A 1096 -14.63 -45.65 -27.17
CA LEU A 1096 -15.91 -46.14 -26.63
C LEU A 1096 -17.03 -45.20 -27.09
N SER A 1097 -18.15 -45.75 -27.54
CA SER A 1097 -19.35 -44.98 -27.93
C SER A 1097 -20.62 -45.62 -27.40
N GLU A 1098 -21.60 -44.79 -27.01
CA GLU A 1098 -22.95 -45.28 -26.64
C GLU A 1098 -23.78 -45.74 -27.84
N THR A 1099 -23.37 -45.35 -29.05
CA THR A 1099 -24.05 -45.72 -30.30
C THR A 1099 -23.19 -46.67 -31.11
N ALA A 1100 -23.82 -47.58 -31.85
CA ALA A 1100 -23.11 -48.41 -32.81
C ALA A 1100 -22.55 -47.56 -33.95
N LEU A 1101 -21.22 -47.47 -34.04
CA LEU A 1101 -20.52 -46.69 -35.06
C LEU A 1101 -19.97 -47.62 -36.15
N ASP A 1102 -20.25 -47.34 -37.42
CA ASP A 1102 -19.53 -47.99 -38.51
C ASP A 1102 -18.12 -47.39 -38.65
N ALA A 1103 -17.16 -48.06 -38.02
CA ALA A 1103 -15.76 -47.63 -37.98
C ALA A 1103 -15.17 -47.32 -39.36
N LYS A 1104 -15.61 -48.01 -40.43
CA LYS A 1104 -15.09 -47.79 -41.78
C LYS A 1104 -15.60 -46.47 -42.37
N THR A 1105 -16.88 -46.18 -42.19
CA THR A 1105 -17.50 -44.93 -42.64
C THR A 1105 -16.95 -43.74 -41.87
N VAL A 1106 -16.91 -43.82 -40.53
CA VAL A 1106 -16.40 -42.73 -39.68
C VAL A 1106 -14.92 -42.45 -39.95
N LYS A 1107 -14.09 -43.50 -40.10
CA LYS A 1107 -12.68 -43.34 -40.47
C LYS A 1107 -12.52 -42.62 -41.81
N THR A 1108 -13.32 -42.97 -42.81
CA THR A 1108 -13.25 -42.35 -44.14
C THR A 1108 -13.62 -40.87 -44.06
N ALA A 1109 -14.67 -40.54 -43.30
CA ALA A 1109 -15.09 -39.17 -43.05
C ALA A 1109 -14.04 -38.35 -42.26
N MET A 1110 -13.43 -38.92 -41.22
CA MET A 1110 -12.35 -38.28 -40.47
C MET A 1110 -11.16 -37.91 -41.38
N LEU A 1111 -10.73 -38.84 -42.24
CA LEU A 1111 -9.64 -38.60 -43.19
C LEU A 1111 -10.03 -37.56 -44.25
N ALA A 1112 -11.27 -37.60 -44.76
CA ALA A 1112 -11.79 -36.59 -45.68
C ALA A 1112 -11.84 -35.19 -45.06
N ASN A 1113 -12.10 -35.11 -43.75
CA ASN A 1113 -12.08 -33.87 -42.96
C ASN A 1113 -10.65 -33.41 -42.59
N GLY A 1114 -9.61 -34.02 -43.14
CA GLY A 1114 -8.21 -33.63 -42.93
C GLY A 1114 -7.60 -34.11 -41.60
N THR A 1115 -8.22 -35.08 -40.93
CA THR A 1115 -7.68 -35.65 -39.68
C THR A 1115 -6.46 -36.52 -39.95
N SER A 1116 -5.40 -36.41 -39.14
CA SER A 1116 -4.20 -37.25 -39.26
C SER A 1116 -4.52 -38.75 -39.12
N SER A 1117 -3.85 -39.59 -39.91
CA SER A 1117 -4.01 -41.05 -39.84
C SER A 1117 -3.65 -41.64 -38.47
N MET A 1118 -2.82 -40.95 -37.69
CA MET A 1118 -2.44 -41.37 -36.35
C MET A 1118 -3.50 -41.07 -35.28
N MET A 1119 -4.44 -40.16 -35.56
CA MET A 1119 -5.57 -39.84 -34.69
C MET A 1119 -6.73 -40.84 -34.84
N ILE A 1120 -6.66 -41.76 -35.80
CA ILE A 1120 -7.73 -42.72 -36.06
C ILE A 1120 -7.68 -43.81 -34.96
N PRO A 1121 -8.76 -44.01 -34.17
CA PRO A 1121 -8.85 -45.09 -33.21
C PRO A 1121 -8.61 -46.46 -33.86
N SER A 1122 -7.84 -47.29 -33.16
CA SER A 1122 -7.47 -48.64 -33.59
C SER A 1122 -8.59 -49.65 -33.33
N HIS A 1123 -9.33 -49.47 -32.23
CA HIS A 1123 -10.52 -50.24 -31.88
C HIS A 1123 -11.67 -49.29 -31.57
N TRP A 1124 -12.88 -49.76 -31.90
CA TRP A 1124 -14.14 -49.03 -31.75
C TRP A 1124 -15.13 -49.96 -31.06
N PHE A 1125 -15.51 -49.64 -29.83
CA PHE A 1125 -16.45 -50.45 -29.06
C PHE A 1125 -17.73 -49.68 -28.77
N THR A 1126 -18.85 -50.39 -28.88
CA THR A 1126 -20.16 -49.89 -28.46
C THR A 1126 -20.43 -50.36 -27.04
N VAL A 1127 -20.72 -49.41 -26.15
CA VAL A 1127 -20.99 -49.64 -24.73
C VAL A 1127 -22.38 -49.11 -24.39
N GLU A 1128 -23.03 -49.66 -23.35
CA GLU A 1128 -24.37 -49.20 -22.97
C GLU A 1128 -24.36 -47.76 -22.45
N THR A 1129 -23.34 -47.40 -21.67
CA THR A 1129 -23.09 -46.03 -21.22
C THR A 1129 -21.59 -45.76 -21.15
N VAL A 1130 -21.19 -44.55 -21.52
CA VAL A 1130 -19.80 -44.09 -21.38
C VAL A 1130 -19.56 -43.72 -19.90
N PRO A 1131 -18.47 -44.18 -19.26
CA PRO A 1131 -18.26 -43.95 -17.84
C PRO A 1131 -18.16 -42.46 -17.45
N HIS A 1132 -18.96 -42.05 -16.45
CA HIS A 1132 -18.95 -40.70 -15.87
C HIS A 1132 -18.83 -40.75 -14.33
N LEU A 1133 -18.06 -39.82 -13.76
CA LEU A 1133 -18.03 -39.56 -12.32
C LEU A 1133 -19.34 -38.86 -11.93
N GLY A 1134 -19.90 -39.12 -10.74
CA GLY A 1134 -21.16 -38.45 -10.35
C GLY A 1134 -21.04 -36.95 -10.01
N SER A 1135 -19.86 -36.35 -10.21
CA SER A 1135 -19.71 -34.88 -10.39
C SER A 1135 -20.18 -34.38 -11.76
N GLY A 1136 -20.56 -35.28 -12.68
CA GLY A 1136 -20.93 -35.02 -14.07
C GLY A 1136 -19.77 -35.09 -15.07
N LYS A 1137 -18.54 -35.34 -14.62
CA LYS A 1137 -17.34 -35.41 -15.47
C LYS A 1137 -17.15 -36.79 -16.10
N ALA A 1138 -16.41 -36.87 -17.21
CA ALA A 1138 -15.92 -38.13 -17.77
C ALA A 1138 -15.05 -38.93 -16.76
N ASP A 1139 -15.28 -40.24 -16.64
CA ASP A 1139 -14.45 -41.16 -15.86
C ASP A 1139 -13.47 -41.93 -16.76
N PHE A 1140 -12.33 -41.30 -17.07
CA PHE A 1140 -11.30 -41.90 -17.93
C PHE A 1140 -10.67 -43.16 -17.34
N ALA A 1141 -10.62 -43.30 -16.00
CA ALA A 1141 -10.05 -44.46 -15.35
C ALA A 1141 -10.99 -45.67 -15.46
N GLY A 1142 -12.29 -45.44 -15.25
CA GLY A 1142 -13.35 -46.40 -15.56
C GLY A 1142 -13.34 -46.80 -17.04
N ALA A 1143 -13.28 -45.83 -17.94
CA ALA A 1143 -13.25 -46.08 -19.39
C ALA A 1143 -12.02 -46.86 -19.84
N LYS A 1144 -10.83 -46.59 -19.28
CA LYS A 1144 -9.60 -47.31 -19.62
C LYS A 1144 -9.67 -48.78 -19.16
N ARG A 1145 -10.23 -49.05 -17.97
CA ARG A 1145 -10.48 -50.42 -17.50
C ARG A 1145 -11.47 -51.15 -18.40
N LEU A 1146 -12.61 -50.53 -18.71
CA LEU A 1146 -13.62 -51.09 -19.61
C LEU A 1146 -13.05 -51.38 -21.00
N ALA A 1147 -12.28 -50.45 -21.57
CA ALA A 1147 -11.62 -50.65 -22.86
C ALA A 1147 -10.59 -51.79 -22.82
N GLN A 1148 -9.89 -51.98 -21.70
CA GLN A 1148 -8.93 -53.07 -21.55
C GLN A 1148 -9.65 -54.42 -21.45
N GLU A 1149 -10.74 -54.51 -20.68
CA GLU A 1149 -11.58 -55.71 -20.58
C GLU A 1149 -12.15 -56.09 -21.95
N LEU A 1150 -12.68 -55.12 -22.70
CA LEU A 1150 -13.23 -55.35 -24.05
C LEU A 1150 -12.18 -55.81 -25.07
N ILE A 1151 -10.95 -55.29 -24.99
CA ILE A 1151 -9.84 -55.79 -25.84
C ILE A 1151 -9.45 -57.22 -25.44
N GLU A 1152 -9.40 -57.52 -24.15
CA GLU A 1152 -9.07 -58.87 -23.66
C GLU A 1152 -10.17 -59.89 -24.04
N GLU A 1153 -11.42 -59.46 -24.16
CA GLU A 1153 -12.53 -60.27 -24.69
C GLU A 1153 -12.46 -60.43 -26.22
N GLU A 1154 -12.12 -59.38 -26.98
CA GLU A 1154 -11.96 -59.47 -28.45
C GLU A 1154 -10.78 -60.38 -28.87
N LEU A 1155 -9.79 -60.54 -27.98
CA LEU A 1155 -8.62 -61.41 -28.20
C LEU A 1155 -8.83 -62.87 -27.78
N LYS A 1156 -9.95 -63.19 -27.11
CA LYS A 1156 -10.36 -64.56 -26.76
C LYS A 1156 -11.31 -65.12 -27.82
#